data_AF-A0A6L2PYW6-F1
#
_entry.id   AF-A0A6L2PYW6-F1
#
_cell.length_a   1.000
_cell.length_b   1.000
_cell.length_c   1.000
_cell.angle_alpha   90.00
_cell.angle_beta   90.00
_cell.angle_gamma   90.00
#
_symmetry.space_group_name_H-M   'P 1'
#
loop_
_entity.id
_entity.type
_entity.pdbx_description
1 polymer ?
#
loop_
_entity_poly.entity_id
_entity_poly.type
_entity_poly.pdbx_seq_one_letter_code
_entity_poly.pdbx_strand_id
1 'polypeptide(L)'
;MAAMSVIGIDFGNESCYVAVARAGGIETIANDYSLRATPSFVALSGKSRILGVAAKNQMVTNMKNTIYGFKRLLGRKYNDPHVQQELKYLPFRVIQQPNGNIGIKVNYLDEEHVFSPEQITAMLFTKLKDTSENALKTKVNDCVISVPSFFTNAERKALLDAASIAGLNVLRLMNETTATALAYGIYKQDLPAPEEKPRNVVFVDCGHASLQVSACAFHKGKLKMLASASDPHLGGRDIDLILAEHFSTDFQSRYRIDPRSNPRAFLRLTAEVEKLKKQMSANSTTLPLNIECFMDDKDVHGDMKRVDMDELCSHLFQRVEKTLRRCLEDSKLRLEEIHAVEIVGGSSRIPAIKHLIELVFGKQPSTTLNQDEAVSRGCALQCAMLSPAVRVREFSVTDIQNYPVKLVWDATMGEDGEMEVFSQNHAVPFSKMLTFFRKEPFSMKAFYAGNIPYPDPYIGQFTVKEVKPSPDGESVKVKVKVRVNLHGILTISSASLVLKQDATELDTNEQENVGPDAMDTEPQKNEANEPANQQQENTESTQENHIGNEVRITYMCKRSWTGTTSEKKEGTKKKKNRVKTVELPIEAHTHGYSQTELNNYMELECKMIASDRQEKERVDARNALEEYVYELRGKLSSEDELATFVSENERNSLCRQLDDMENWLYEEGEDCNRQIYVDKLSQLKNLGEPIKTRRLEFELRPTVLEELASVLQLTRKAVDQYRAGDDRYSHLAERDIEKVQHSVEQTHKWLEEKRAVLAGTPRTQNPPVTVAQIRQEKQTFENIVNPILTKPKPKADPPPPPPANKDGDSTVDNKDGQEDNTSKQEQQHVLETKNQRQIGQICYYTEATEEISVDGGFVKCGYAGTNFPAHIFPSMVGRPIIRAVNKIGDIEVKVDLSLFFLSYDLMVGDEASKLRSMLEVNYPMENGIVRNWEDMYHIWDYTFGPEKMNINTQECKILLTEPPMNPTKNREKMIEVMFEKYQFAGAYIAIQAVLTLYAQGLLSGVVVDSGDGVTHICPVYEEFALPHLTRRLDIAGRDITRYLIKLLLLRGYAFNHSADFETVRIMKEKLCYIAYNVETEQKLSLETTVLVEPYTLPDGRVIKVGGERFEAPEALFQPHLINVEGQGIAELVFNTIQAADIDMRTELYKHIVLSGGSTMYPGLPSRLEREIKQLYLERVLKNDIDKLSKFKIRIEDPPRRKDMVFIGGAVLAEVMKDRDTFWMSNEEYQEKGVGVLKKLGSRAS
;
A
#
# COMPACT_ATOMS: atom_id res chain seq x y z
N MET A 1 21.40 3.99 -6.55
CA MET A 1 20.49 4.40 -7.64
C MET A 1 19.25 5.02 -7.04
N ALA A 2 18.67 6.07 -7.63
CA ALA A 2 17.38 6.56 -7.20
C ALA A 2 16.28 5.53 -7.55
N ALA A 3 15.34 5.28 -6.65
CA ALA A 3 14.19 4.44 -6.94
C ALA A 3 13.24 5.20 -7.87
N MET A 4 13.12 4.77 -9.14
CA MET A 4 12.23 5.40 -10.09
C MET A 4 10.78 5.00 -9.81
N SER A 5 9.97 5.98 -9.46
CA SER A 5 8.53 5.82 -9.20
C SER A 5 7.79 5.46 -10.48
N VAL A 6 6.95 4.42 -10.42
CA VAL A 6 6.19 3.90 -11.56
C VAL A 6 4.70 4.05 -11.28
N ILE A 7 4.01 4.86 -12.09
CA ILE A 7 2.57 5.15 -11.91
C ILE A 7 1.73 4.90 -13.17
N GLY A 8 0.47 4.54 -12.95
CA GLY A 8 -0.57 4.44 -13.97
C GLY A 8 -1.73 5.37 -13.66
N ILE A 9 -2.05 6.26 -14.60
CA ILE A 9 -3.14 7.24 -14.45
C ILE A 9 -4.30 6.80 -15.31
N ASP A 10 -5.45 6.58 -14.68
CA ASP A 10 -6.73 6.63 -15.39
C ASP A 10 -7.25 8.07 -15.43
N PHE A 11 -7.29 8.67 -16.61
CA PHE A 11 -7.78 10.04 -16.84
C PHE A 11 -9.27 10.02 -17.17
N GLY A 12 -10.13 9.70 -16.21
CA GLY A 12 -11.58 9.68 -16.41
C GLY A 12 -12.20 11.07 -16.60
N ASN A 13 -13.42 11.12 -17.15
CA ASN A 13 -14.13 12.38 -17.44
C ASN A 13 -14.71 13.07 -16.18
N GLU A 14 -15.04 12.31 -15.15
CA GLU A 14 -15.63 12.82 -13.89
C GLU A 14 -14.67 12.69 -12.71
N SER A 15 -13.94 11.58 -12.65
CA SER A 15 -12.89 11.29 -11.68
C SER A 15 -11.75 10.53 -12.35
N CYS A 16 -10.54 10.75 -11.84
CA CYS A 16 -9.33 10.03 -12.16
C CYS A 16 -8.95 9.08 -11.03
N TYR A 17 -8.25 8.00 -11.38
CA TYR A 17 -7.67 7.04 -10.43
C TYR A 17 -6.18 6.90 -10.73
N VAL A 18 -5.35 6.81 -9.70
CA VAL A 18 -3.91 6.57 -9.87
C VAL A 18 -3.52 5.28 -9.17
N ALA A 19 -2.82 4.41 -9.89
CA ALA A 19 -2.21 3.21 -9.33
C ALA A 19 -0.69 3.27 -9.40
N VAL A 20 -0.03 2.59 -8.47
CA VAL A 20 1.42 2.62 -8.29
C VAL A 20 1.97 1.20 -8.13
N ALA A 21 3.24 1.00 -8.49
CA ALA A 21 3.96 -0.23 -8.17
C ALA A 21 4.62 -0.14 -6.79
N ARG A 22 4.35 -1.12 -5.92
CA ARG A 22 5.02 -1.29 -4.61
C ARG A 22 5.56 -2.73 -4.46
N ALA A 23 6.35 -2.96 -3.41
CA ALA A 23 7.00 -4.24 -3.12
C ALA A 23 6.00 -5.35 -2.68
N GLY A 24 5.16 -5.79 -3.62
CA GLY A 24 4.11 -6.78 -3.42
C GLY A 24 3.08 -6.81 -4.56
N GLY A 25 2.93 -5.72 -5.33
CA GLY A 25 1.97 -5.66 -6.43
C GLY A 25 1.69 -4.26 -6.95
N ILE A 26 0.51 -4.11 -7.58
CA ILE A 26 -0.03 -2.83 -8.04
C ILE A 26 -1.26 -2.48 -7.20
N GLU A 27 -1.29 -1.26 -6.65
CA GLU A 27 -2.37 -0.75 -5.81
C GLU A 27 -2.84 0.63 -6.27
N THR A 28 -4.13 0.94 -6.10
CA THR A 28 -4.69 2.27 -6.35
C THR A 28 -4.58 3.12 -5.08
N ILE A 29 -3.89 4.26 -5.18
CA ILE A 29 -3.61 5.14 -4.04
C ILE A 29 -4.80 6.04 -3.71
N ALA A 30 -4.84 6.53 -2.46
CA ALA A 30 -5.78 7.54 -2.02
C ALA A 30 -5.18 8.95 -2.13
N ASN A 31 -6.04 9.96 -2.28
CA ASN A 31 -5.69 11.36 -2.24
C ASN A 31 -5.72 11.93 -0.80
N ASP A 32 -5.50 13.24 -0.69
CA ASP A 32 -5.50 14.03 0.54
C ASP A 32 -6.84 14.09 1.28
N TYR A 33 -7.91 13.55 0.70
CA TYR A 33 -9.22 13.34 1.34
C TYR A 33 -9.49 11.85 1.66
N SER A 34 -8.47 11.00 1.62
CA SER A 34 -8.54 9.53 1.76
C SER A 34 -9.41 8.83 0.70
N LEU A 35 -9.71 9.49 -0.43
CA LEU A 35 -10.50 8.92 -1.52
C LEU A 35 -9.58 8.36 -2.62
N ARG A 36 -9.87 7.17 -3.15
CA ARG A 36 -9.17 6.61 -4.34
C ARG A 36 -9.54 7.33 -5.65
N ALA A 37 -10.73 7.95 -5.69
CA ALA A 37 -11.19 8.76 -6.80
C ALA A 37 -10.80 10.24 -6.56
N THR A 38 -10.11 10.84 -7.51
CA THR A 38 -9.82 12.29 -7.53
C THR A 38 -10.63 12.93 -8.65
N PRO A 39 -11.62 13.78 -8.36
CA PRO A 39 -12.46 14.41 -9.38
C PRO A 39 -11.67 15.15 -10.47
N SER A 40 -12.13 15.05 -11.72
CA SER A 40 -11.56 15.72 -12.89
C SER A 40 -11.96 17.20 -12.96
N PHE A 41 -11.68 17.93 -11.86
CA PHE A 41 -12.09 19.30 -11.58
C PHE A 41 -10.85 20.16 -11.29
N VAL A 42 -10.80 21.32 -11.93
CA VAL A 42 -9.79 22.37 -11.70
C VAL A 42 -10.57 23.65 -11.39
N ALA A 43 -10.20 24.38 -10.35
CA ALA A 43 -10.82 25.64 -10.00
C ALA A 43 -9.77 26.71 -9.68
N LEU A 44 -10.09 27.96 -9.98
CA LEU A 44 -9.18 29.09 -9.87
C LEU A 44 -9.78 30.17 -8.97
N SER A 45 -8.94 30.85 -8.20
CA SER A 45 -9.32 31.85 -7.20
C SER A 45 -8.39 33.06 -7.21
N GLY A 46 -8.72 34.09 -6.42
CA GLY A 46 -7.87 35.27 -6.23
C GLY A 46 -6.54 35.02 -5.49
N LYS A 47 -6.31 33.82 -4.92
CA LYS A 47 -5.06 33.51 -4.16
C LYS A 47 -4.28 32.30 -4.67
N SER A 48 -4.95 31.25 -5.12
CA SER A 48 -4.30 30.01 -5.57
C SER A 48 -5.19 29.15 -6.48
N ARG A 49 -4.61 28.10 -7.04
CA ARG A 49 -5.34 27.05 -7.75
C ARG A 49 -5.87 26.01 -6.77
N ILE A 50 -7.08 25.54 -7.02
CA ILE A 50 -7.80 24.58 -6.19
C ILE A 50 -8.13 23.38 -7.08
N LEU A 51 -7.67 22.18 -6.71
CA LEU A 51 -7.58 21.04 -7.63
C LEU A 51 -8.22 19.77 -7.04
N GLY A 52 -8.93 19.00 -7.87
CA GLY A 52 -9.50 17.71 -7.48
C GLY A 52 -10.73 17.83 -6.56
N VAL A 53 -10.70 17.18 -5.40
CA VAL A 53 -11.83 17.11 -4.46
C VAL A 53 -12.24 18.51 -3.97
N ALA A 54 -11.27 19.35 -3.60
CA ALA A 54 -11.54 20.74 -3.18
C ALA A 54 -12.25 21.55 -4.28
N ALA A 55 -11.90 21.33 -5.55
CA ALA A 55 -12.55 21.97 -6.69
C ALA A 55 -13.99 21.47 -6.90
N LYS A 56 -14.25 20.16 -6.74
CA LYS A 56 -15.61 19.60 -6.79
C LYS A 56 -16.48 20.19 -5.66
N ASN A 57 -15.94 20.34 -4.45
CA ASN A 57 -16.68 20.85 -3.29
C ASN A 57 -17.15 22.30 -3.46
N GLN A 58 -16.35 23.17 -4.10
CA GLN A 58 -16.70 24.59 -4.30
C GLN A 58 -17.44 24.89 -5.62
N MET A 59 -17.84 23.88 -6.41
CA MET A 59 -18.42 24.11 -7.75
C MET A 59 -19.68 25.00 -7.75
N VAL A 60 -20.43 25.03 -6.63
CA VAL A 60 -21.67 25.80 -6.49
C VAL A 60 -21.40 27.26 -6.11
N THR A 61 -20.30 27.55 -5.42
CA THR A 61 -19.91 28.90 -4.97
C THR A 61 -18.98 29.57 -5.96
N ASN A 62 -17.97 28.87 -6.49
CA ASN A 62 -17.00 29.37 -7.46
C ASN A 62 -17.27 28.89 -8.90
N MET A 63 -18.54 28.82 -9.28
CA MET A 63 -19.02 28.11 -10.48
C MET A 63 -18.39 28.62 -11.80
N LYS A 64 -18.18 29.94 -11.94
CA LYS A 64 -17.63 30.54 -13.17
C LYS A 64 -16.16 30.22 -13.40
N ASN A 65 -15.41 29.92 -12.34
CA ASN A 65 -13.97 29.61 -12.38
C ASN A 65 -13.70 28.15 -11.99
N THR A 66 -14.71 27.28 -11.99
CA THR A 66 -14.58 25.83 -11.74
C THR A 66 -14.81 25.07 -13.04
N ILE A 67 -13.71 24.57 -13.61
CA ILE A 67 -13.65 23.88 -14.89
C ILE A 67 -13.74 22.36 -14.68
N TYR A 68 -14.66 21.72 -15.39
CA TYR A 68 -14.87 20.26 -15.41
C TYR A 68 -15.30 19.81 -16.81
N GLY A 69 -15.22 18.50 -17.09
CA GLY A 69 -15.60 17.92 -18.39
C GLY A 69 -14.63 18.22 -19.55
N PHE A 70 -13.52 18.95 -19.30
CA PHE A 70 -12.56 19.40 -20.30
C PHE A 70 -11.85 18.29 -21.09
N LYS A 71 -11.89 17.02 -20.64
CA LYS A 71 -11.45 15.84 -21.43
C LYS A 71 -12.10 15.79 -22.82
N ARG A 72 -13.33 16.32 -22.97
CA ARG A 72 -14.09 16.35 -24.24
C ARG A 72 -13.77 17.57 -25.13
N LEU A 73 -12.99 18.52 -24.62
CA LEU A 73 -12.51 19.71 -25.35
C LEU A 73 -11.06 19.55 -25.83
N LEU A 74 -10.32 18.60 -25.27
CA LEU A 74 -8.89 18.39 -25.50
C LEU A 74 -8.58 18.09 -26.98
N GLY A 75 -7.61 18.79 -27.55
CA GLY A 75 -7.17 18.62 -28.94
C GLY A 75 -8.18 19.05 -30.02
N ARG A 76 -9.31 19.67 -29.65
CA ARG A 76 -10.38 20.08 -30.56
C ARG A 76 -10.40 21.59 -30.83
N LYS A 77 -11.00 21.97 -31.96
CA LYS A 77 -11.18 23.37 -32.37
C LYS A 77 -12.50 23.92 -31.83
N TYR A 78 -12.58 25.23 -31.58
CA TYR A 78 -13.78 25.84 -30.99
C TYR A 78 -15.05 25.62 -31.83
N ASN A 79 -14.93 25.64 -33.16
CA ASN A 79 -16.04 25.45 -34.11
C ASN A 79 -16.34 23.97 -34.44
N ASP A 80 -15.75 23.00 -33.72
CA ASP A 80 -16.14 21.58 -33.84
C ASP A 80 -17.62 21.42 -33.41
N PRO A 81 -18.51 20.82 -34.22
CA PRO A 81 -19.89 20.55 -33.84
C PRO A 81 -20.04 19.80 -32.51
N HIS A 82 -19.10 18.91 -32.17
CA HIS A 82 -19.08 18.25 -30.87
C HIS A 82 -18.86 19.25 -29.74
N VAL A 83 -17.84 20.12 -29.85
CA VAL A 83 -17.55 21.17 -28.87
C VAL A 83 -18.76 22.10 -28.71
N GLN A 84 -19.37 22.54 -29.82
CA GLN A 84 -20.56 23.39 -29.81
C GLN A 84 -21.81 22.72 -29.19
N GLN A 85 -21.87 21.38 -29.12
CA GLN A 85 -22.89 20.66 -28.34
C GLN A 85 -22.54 20.64 -26.84
N GLU A 86 -21.28 20.42 -26.49
CA GLU A 86 -20.80 20.35 -25.11
C GLU A 86 -20.87 21.72 -24.40
N LEU A 87 -20.52 22.82 -25.08
CA LEU A 87 -20.57 24.19 -24.54
C LEU A 87 -21.96 24.59 -23.98
N LYS A 88 -23.05 23.94 -24.41
CA LYS A 88 -24.42 24.20 -23.94
C LYS A 88 -24.67 23.80 -22.49
N TYR A 89 -23.77 23.01 -21.89
CA TYR A 89 -23.91 22.44 -20.55
C TYR A 89 -22.78 22.85 -19.59
N LEU A 90 -21.88 23.74 -20.01
CA LEU A 90 -20.75 24.21 -19.22
C LEU A 90 -21.06 25.59 -18.61
N PRO A 91 -20.91 25.78 -17.28
CA PRO A 91 -21.26 27.05 -16.62
C PRO A 91 -20.13 28.10 -16.67
N PHE A 92 -18.92 27.69 -17.03
CA PHE A 92 -17.75 28.56 -17.20
C PHE A 92 -17.64 29.08 -18.64
N ARG A 93 -17.02 30.25 -18.82
CA ARG A 93 -16.97 30.92 -20.13
C ARG A 93 -15.90 30.29 -21.02
N VAL A 94 -16.28 29.94 -22.25
CA VAL A 94 -15.35 29.46 -23.29
C VAL A 94 -15.40 30.43 -24.48
N ILE A 95 -14.26 30.65 -25.13
CA ILE A 95 -14.07 31.57 -26.26
C ILE A 95 -13.21 30.92 -27.37
N GLN A 96 -13.34 31.44 -28.60
CA GLN A 96 -12.45 31.10 -29.71
C GLN A 96 -11.15 31.90 -29.60
N GLN A 97 -9.99 31.23 -29.67
CA GLN A 97 -8.69 31.88 -29.84
C GLN A 97 -8.41 32.21 -31.32
N PRO A 98 -7.50 33.16 -31.65
CA PRO A 98 -7.21 33.56 -33.03
C PRO A 98 -6.72 32.42 -33.96
N ASN A 99 -6.13 31.37 -33.39
CA ASN A 99 -5.67 30.13 -34.05
C ASN A 99 -6.79 29.07 -34.22
N GLY A 100 -8.04 29.42 -33.87
CA GLY A 100 -9.20 28.51 -33.88
C GLY A 100 -9.28 27.53 -32.70
N ASN A 101 -8.31 27.56 -31.78
CA ASN A 101 -8.32 26.73 -30.57
C ASN A 101 -9.37 27.23 -29.56
N ILE A 102 -9.60 26.39 -28.56
CA ILE A 102 -10.48 26.66 -27.42
C ILE A 102 -9.69 27.44 -26.35
N GLY A 103 -10.26 28.56 -25.88
CA GLY A 103 -9.79 29.27 -24.70
C GLY A 103 -10.85 29.24 -23.60
N ILE A 104 -10.51 28.73 -22.43
CA ILE A 104 -11.35 28.71 -21.23
C ILE A 104 -11.01 29.94 -20.40
N LYS A 105 -12.00 30.80 -20.17
CA LYS A 105 -11.83 32.17 -19.67
C LYS A 105 -12.34 32.30 -18.23
N VAL A 106 -11.47 32.77 -17.36
CA VAL A 106 -11.55 32.62 -15.89
C VAL A 106 -10.95 33.84 -15.18
N ASN A 107 -11.34 34.06 -13.93
CA ASN A 107 -10.58 34.93 -13.02
C ASN A 107 -9.59 34.07 -12.20
N TYR A 108 -8.34 34.52 -12.09
CA TYR A 108 -7.28 33.93 -11.29
C TYR A 108 -6.33 35.04 -10.81
N LEU A 109 -5.96 35.05 -9.52
CA LEU A 109 -5.21 36.15 -8.89
C LEU A 109 -5.85 37.53 -9.12
N ASP A 110 -7.18 37.56 -9.11
CA ASP A 110 -8.07 38.69 -9.43
C ASP A 110 -7.95 39.26 -10.86
N GLU A 111 -7.03 38.73 -11.69
CA GLU A 111 -6.87 39.06 -13.10
C GLU A 111 -7.65 38.11 -14.05
N GLU A 112 -7.86 38.56 -15.30
CA GLU A 112 -8.63 37.84 -16.31
C GLU A 112 -7.74 36.97 -17.20
N HIS A 113 -7.71 35.67 -16.96
CA HIS A 113 -6.88 34.71 -17.68
C HIS A 113 -7.65 33.84 -18.69
N VAL A 114 -6.92 33.32 -19.67
CA VAL A 114 -7.42 32.37 -20.68
C VAL A 114 -6.46 31.19 -20.80
N PHE A 115 -6.94 29.99 -20.52
CA PHE A 115 -6.17 28.73 -20.60
C PHE A 115 -6.73 27.80 -21.67
N SER A 116 -5.88 26.98 -22.29
CA SER A 116 -6.35 25.91 -23.19
C SER A 116 -6.85 24.67 -22.41
N PRO A 117 -7.65 23.78 -23.04
CA PRO A 117 -7.98 22.47 -22.46
C PRO A 117 -6.73 21.64 -22.09
N GLU A 118 -5.65 21.77 -22.86
CA GLU A 118 -4.36 21.13 -22.59
C GLU A 118 -3.74 21.66 -21.30
N GLN A 119 -3.72 22.99 -21.09
CA GLN A 119 -3.23 23.60 -19.85
C GLN A 119 -4.08 23.19 -18.64
N ILE A 120 -5.41 23.23 -18.74
CA ILE A 120 -6.30 22.78 -17.64
C ILE A 120 -6.08 21.29 -17.32
N THR A 121 -5.84 20.46 -18.34
CA THR A 121 -5.49 19.05 -18.15
C THR A 121 -4.14 18.89 -17.45
N ALA A 122 -3.16 19.72 -17.77
CA ALA A 122 -1.87 19.76 -17.08
C ALA A 122 -2.01 20.11 -15.59
N MET A 123 -2.85 21.10 -15.22
CA MET A 123 -3.10 21.44 -13.81
C MET A 123 -3.69 20.26 -13.02
N LEU A 124 -4.57 19.47 -13.62
CA LEU A 124 -5.07 18.24 -13.00
C LEU A 124 -3.96 17.18 -12.87
N PHE A 125 -3.11 17.02 -13.89
CA PHE A 125 -1.98 16.10 -13.85
C PHE A 125 -0.92 16.49 -12.83
N THR A 126 -0.68 17.79 -12.58
CA THR A 126 0.10 18.30 -11.45
C THR A 126 -0.47 17.77 -10.13
N LYS A 127 -1.78 17.90 -9.87
CA LYS A 127 -2.42 17.36 -8.66
C LYS A 127 -2.29 15.84 -8.54
N LEU A 128 -2.44 15.08 -9.63
CA LEU A 128 -2.27 13.62 -9.61
C LEU A 128 -0.82 13.18 -9.37
N LYS A 129 0.14 13.93 -9.91
CA LYS A 129 1.58 13.78 -9.65
C LYS A 129 1.90 14.07 -8.19
N ASP A 130 1.47 15.21 -7.65
CA ASP A 130 1.65 15.57 -6.24
C ASP A 130 1.03 14.52 -5.30
N THR A 131 -0.18 14.02 -5.60
CA THR A 131 -0.78 12.91 -4.84
C THR A 131 0.09 11.65 -4.88
N SER A 132 0.69 11.34 -6.03
CA SER A 132 1.59 10.18 -6.20
C SER A 132 2.91 10.35 -5.45
N GLU A 133 3.52 11.52 -5.50
CA GLU A 133 4.76 11.83 -4.76
C GLU A 133 4.53 11.81 -3.25
N ASN A 134 3.40 12.34 -2.78
CA ASN A 134 3.01 12.27 -1.37
C ASN A 134 2.72 10.84 -0.89
N ALA A 135 2.22 9.96 -1.76
CA ALA A 135 1.96 8.55 -1.44
C ALA A 135 3.23 7.67 -1.51
N LEU A 136 4.18 7.97 -2.39
CA LEU A 136 5.40 7.18 -2.57
C LEU A 136 6.62 7.73 -1.78
N LYS A 137 6.57 8.99 -1.33
CA LYS A 137 7.69 9.74 -0.74
C LYS A 137 8.91 9.89 -1.66
N THR A 138 8.69 9.74 -2.98
CA THR A 138 9.70 9.81 -4.04
C THR A 138 9.17 10.65 -5.20
N LYS A 139 10.06 11.26 -5.99
CA LYS A 139 9.68 12.03 -7.18
C LYS A 139 9.10 11.15 -8.28
N VAL A 140 8.10 11.65 -9.00
CA VAL A 140 7.34 10.91 -10.01
C VAL A 140 7.52 11.56 -11.38
N ASN A 141 8.29 10.89 -12.25
CA ASN A 141 8.58 11.34 -13.60
C ASN A 141 7.86 10.46 -14.63
N ASP A 142 8.02 9.14 -14.54
CA ASP A 142 7.51 8.19 -15.53
C ASP A 142 6.07 7.75 -15.24
N CYS A 143 5.23 7.74 -16.28
CA CYS A 143 3.84 7.29 -16.17
C CYS A 143 3.34 6.59 -17.45
N VAL A 144 2.23 5.86 -17.30
CA VAL A 144 1.35 5.46 -18.41
C VAL A 144 -0.03 6.05 -18.14
N ILE A 145 -0.62 6.68 -19.16
CA ILE A 145 -1.92 7.36 -19.05
C ILE A 145 -2.96 6.65 -19.93
N SER A 146 -4.17 6.47 -19.39
CA SER A 146 -5.31 5.92 -20.12
C SER A 146 -5.83 6.90 -21.19
N VAL A 147 -6.32 6.36 -22.31
CA VAL A 147 -7.04 7.11 -23.35
C VAL A 147 -8.24 6.33 -23.86
N PRO A 148 -9.32 7.00 -24.28
CA PRO A 148 -10.39 6.34 -24.99
C PRO A 148 -9.88 5.73 -26.28
N SER A 149 -10.34 4.51 -26.58
CA SER A 149 -10.02 3.78 -27.82
C SER A 149 -10.29 4.62 -29.08
N PHE A 150 -11.32 5.48 -29.02
CA PHE A 150 -11.75 6.36 -30.10
C PHE A 150 -10.96 7.66 -30.25
N PHE A 151 -10.03 8.00 -29.34
CA PHE A 151 -9.23 9.22 -29.47
C PHE A 151 -8.35 9.17 -30.74
N THR A 152 -8.41 10.25 -31.51
CA THR A 152 -7.66 10.46 -32.76
C THR A 152 -6.21 10.88 -32.50
N ASN A 153 -5.42 11.01 -33.58
CA ASN A 153 -4.04 11.48 -33.52
C ASN A 153 -3.92 12.90 -32.90
N ALA A 154 -4.94 13.74 -33.06
CA ALA A 154 -5.00 15.08 -32.48
C ALA A 154 -5.18 15.04 -30.96
N GLU A 155 -6.22 14.34 -30.49
CA GLU A 155 -6.58 14.21 -29.07
C GLU A 155 -5.47 13.49 -28.28
N ARG A 156 -4.86 12.45 -28.86
CA ARG A 156 -3.72 11.74 -28.26
C ARG A 156 -2.48 12.62 -28.10
N LYS A 157 -2.17 13.47 -29.09
CA LYS A 157 -1.02 14.39 -29.03
C LYS A 157 -1.29 15.54 -28.05
N ALA A 158 -2.49 16.11 -28.04
CA ALA A 158 -2.89 17.10 -27.03
C ALA A 158 -2.76 16.57 -25.59
N LEU A 159 -3.05 15.29 -25.34
CA LEU A 159 -2.84 14.67 -24.02
C LEU A 159 -1.35 14.47 -23.66
N LEU A 160 -0.49 14.13 -24.64
CA LEU A 160 0.96 14.10 -24.43
C LEU A 160 1.52 15.50 -24.12
N ASP A 161 0.99 16.52 -24.77
CA ASP A 161 1.39 17.92 -24.55
C ASP A 161 0.96 18.38 -23.15
N ALA A 162 -0.27 18.08 -22.72
CA ALA A 162 -0.73 18.33 -21.35
C ALA A 162 0.12 17.61 -20.27
N ALA A 163 0.49 16.34 -20.50
CA ALA A 163 1.37 15.61 -19.59
C ALA A 163 2.79 16.19 -19.55
N SER A 164 3.31 16.65 -20.69
CA SER A 164 4.62 17.31 -20.77
C SER A 164 4.63 18.64 -19.99
N ILE A 165 3.54 19.41 -20.06
CA ILE A 165 3.38 20.66 -19.28
C ILE A 165 3.41 20.40 -17.77
N ALA A 166 2.80 19.31 -17.28
CA ALA A 166 2.90 18.86 -15.88
C ALA A 166 4.26 18.21 -15.50
N GLY A 167 5.19 18.13 -16.45
CA GLY A 167 6.48 17.47 -16.27
C GLY A 167 6.35 15.97 -16.01
N LEU A 168 5.45 15.28 -16.71
CA LEU A 168 5.31 13.82 -16.71
C LEU A 168 5.83 13.23 -18.02
N ASN A 169 6.76 12.29 -17.92
CA ASN A 169 7.24 11.48 -19.03
C ASN A 169 6.25 10.33 -19.28
N VAL A 170 5.51 10.40 -20.38
CA VAL A 170 4.51 9.38 -20.75
C VAL A 170 5.18 8.25 -21.51
N LEU A 171 5.50 7.13 -20.84
CA LEU A 171 6.10 5.95 -21.46
C LEU A 171 5.17 5.30 -22.50
N ARG A 172 3.85 5.40 -22.29
CA ARG A 172 2.81 4.93 -23.22
C ARG A 172 1.48 5.64 -22.95
N LEU A 173 0.73 5.96 -24.03
CA LEU A 173 -0.73 6.13 -23.94
C LEU A 173 -1.38 4.79 -24.22
N MET A 174 -2.28 4.36 -23.34
CA MET A 174 -2.89 3.02 -23.39
C MET A 174 -4.40 3.11 -23.51
N ASN A 175 -4.99 2.39 -24.46
CA ASN A 175 -6.44 2.36 -24.62
C ASN A 175 -7.11 1.82 -23.34
N GLU A 176 -8.12 2.50 -22.80
CA GLU A 176 -8.78 2.21 -21.50
C GLU A 176 -9.23 0.72 -21.39
N THR A 177 -9.84 0.16 -22.43
CA THR A 177 -10.19 -1.26 -22.49
C THR A 177 -8.98 -2.20 -22.61
N THR A 178 -7.87 -1.76 -23.22
CA THR A 178 -6.64 -2.57 -23.32
C THR A 178 -5.87 -2.58 -21.99
N ALA A 179 -5.91 -1.49 -21.22
CA ALA A 179 -5.42 -1.46 -19.84
C ALA A 179 -6.21 -2.43 -18.95
N THR A 180 -7.54 -2.38 -19.04
CA THR A 180 -8.45 -3.34 -18.38
C THR A 180 -8.13 -4.79 -18.76
N ALA A 181 -7.92 -5.06 -20.04
CA ALA A 181 -7.56 -6.40 -20.52
C ALA A 181 -6.16 -6.86 -20.04
N LEU A 182 -5.18 -5.96 -19.88
CA LEU A 182 -3.89 -6.30 -19.27
C LEU A 182 -4.05 -6.65 -17.78
N ALA A 183 -4.83 -5.85 -17.03
CA ALA A 183 -5.13 -6.11 -15.63
C ALA A 183 -5.76 -7.49 -15.44
N TYR A 184 -6.73 -7.87 -16.28
CA TYR A 184 -7.28 -9.22 -16.31
C TYR A 184 -6.20 -10.28 -16.65
N GLY A 185 -5.53 -10.11 -17.78
CA GLY A 185 -4.68 -11.14 -18.37
C GLY A 185 -3.44 -11.52 -17.57
N ILE A 186 -2.86 -10.59 -16.80
CA ILE A 186 -1.61 -10.88 -16.07
C ILE A 186 -1.84 -11.71 -14.80
N TYR A 187 -3.01 -11.59 -14.16
CA TYR A 187 -3.35 -12.28 -12.91
C TYR A 187 -4.02 -13.64 -13.13
N LYS A 188 -4.76 -13.86 -14.24
CA LYS A 188 -5.29 -15.20 -14.56
C LYS A 188 -4.16 -16.20 -14.79
N GLN A 189 -4.20 -17.33 -14.08
CA GLN A 189 -3.17 -18.37 -14.13
C GLN A 189 -3.51 -19.48 -15.15
N ASP A 190 -4.80 -19.66 -15.45
CA ASP A 190 -5.44 -20.71 -16.23
C ASP A 190 -5.57 -20.38 -17.73
N LEU A 191 -4.81 -19.40 -18.24
CA LEU A 191 -4.86 -19.01 -19.64
C LEU A 191 -4.26 -20.10 -20.57
N PRO A 192 -4.89 -20.38 -21.73
CA PRO A 192 -4.45 -21.44 -22.66
C PRO A 192 -3.00 -21.27 -23.13
N ALA A 193 -2.32 -22.38 -23.40
CA ALA A 193 -0.98 -22.38 -23.98
C ALA A 193 -0.97 -21.75 -25.40
N PRO A 194 0.16 -21.20 -25.88
CA PRO A 194 0.23 -20.54 -27.20
C PRO A 194 -0.19 -21.40 -28.39
N GLU A 195 -0.15 -22.73 -28.24
CA GLU A 195 -0.54 -23.75 -29.22
C GLU A 195 -2.05 -24.03 -29.20
N GLU A 196 -2.75 -23.68 -28.12
CA GLU A 196 -4.17 -23.93 -27.91
C GLU A 196 -5.06 -22.81 -28.51
N LYS A 197 -6.37 -23.04 -28.56
CA LYS A 197 -7.32 -21.98 -28.91
C LYS A 197 -7.27 -20.87 -27.86
N PRO A 198 -7.17 -19.59 -28.26
CA PRO A 198 -7.16 -18.49 -27.31
C PRO A 198 -8.47 -18.40 -26.54
N ARG A 199 -8.39 -17.94 -25.29
CA ARG A 199 -9.58 -17.59 -24.50
C ARG A 199 -10.03 -16.19 -24.92
N ASN A 200 -11.14 -16.09 -25.65
CA ASN A 200 -11.67 -14.80 -26.07
C ASN A 200 -12.55 -14.20 -24.97
N VAL A 201 -12.32 -12.93 -24.65
CA VAL A 201 -13.07 -12.16 -23.65
C VAL A 201 -13.49 -10.84 -24.28
N VAL A 202 -14.69 -10.37 -23.96
CA VAL A 202 -15.15 -9.02 -24.32
C VAL A 202 -15.11 -8.15 -23.07
N PHE A 203 -14.55 -6.95 -23.17
CA PHE A 203 -14.59 -5.93 -22.12
C PHE A 203 -15.60 -4.85 -22.50
N VAL A 204 -16.54 -4.56 -21.60
CA VAL A 204 -17.50 -3.45 -21.74
C VAL A 204 -17.19 -2.41 -20.68
N ASP A 205 -16.71 -1.25 -21.12
CA ASP A 205 -16.52 -0.06 -20.30
C ASP A 205 -17.66 0.92 -20.54
N CYS A 206 -18.45 1.22 -19.51
CA CYS A 206 -19.46 2.27 -19.59
C CYS A 206 -19.19 3.33 -18.50
N GLY A 207 -18.43 4.35 -18.86
CA GLY A 207 -18.00 5.42 -17.96
C GLY A 207 -19.04 6.55 -17.79
N HIS A 208 -18.56 7.72 -17.40
CA HIS A 208 -19.39 8.91 -17.19
C HIS A 208 -19.96 9.50 -18.49
N ALA A 209 -19.22 9.46 -19.61
CA ALA A 209 -19.62 10.17 -20.84
C ALA A 209 -19.34 9.40 -22.15
N SER A 210 -18.97 8.11 -22.06
CA SER A 210 -18.69 7.26 -23.22
C SER A 210 -18.83 5.78 -22.89
N LEU A 211 -19.23 5.01 -23.91
CA LEU A 211 -19.31 3.55 -23.91
C LEU A 211 -18.23 2.99 -24.84
N GLN A 212 -17.50 1.98 -24.39
CA GLN A 212 -16.47 1.29 -25.16
C GLN A 212 -16.62 -0.22 -24.99
N VAL A 213 -16.49 -0.95 -26.08
CA VAL A 213 -16.62 -2.40 -26.14
C VAL A 213 -15.46 -2.93 -26.96
N SER A 214 -14.67 -3.84 -26.38
CA SER A 214 -13.47 -4.37 -27.04
C SER A 214 -13.36 -5.88 -26.84
N ALA A 215 -13.26 -6.61 -27.96
CA ALA A 215 -13.02 -8.05 -27.96
C ALA A 215 -11.51 -8.33 -28.05
N CYS A 216 -11.02 -9.27 -27.24
CA CYS A 216 -9.62 -9.67 -27.24
C CYS A 216 -9.43 -11.19 -27.05
N ALA A 217 -8.25 -11.67 -27.45
CA ALA A 217 -7.80 -13.05 -27.32
C ALA A 217 -6.64 -13.15 -26.32
N PHE A 218 -6.78 -14.07 -25.35
CA PHE A 218 -5.73 -14.38 -24.37
C PHE A 218 -5.07 -15.75 -24.62
N HIS A 219 -3.75 -15.74 -24.46
CA HIS A 219 -2.88 -16.91 -24.27
C HIS A 219 -2.02 -16.67 -23.03
N LYS A 220 -1.40 -17.72 -22.49
CA LYS A 220 -0.47 -17.65 -21.35
C LYS A 220 0.68 -16.68 -21.65
N GLY A 221 0.71 -15.55 -20.94
CA GLY A 221 1.70 -14.48 -21.16
C GLY A 221 1.41 -13.54 -22.35
N LYS A 222 0.20 -13.54 -22.93
CA LYS A 222 -0.09 -12.76 -24.14
C LYS A 222 -1.55 -12.32 -24.27
N LEU A 223 -1.74 -11.03 -24.54
CA LEU A 223 -2.98 -10.38 -24.91
C LEU A 223 -2.89 -9.87 -26.36
N LYS A 224 -3.91 -10.16 -27.16
CA LYS A 224 -4.11 -9.54 -28.48
C LYS A 224 -5.53 -8.97 -28.58
N MET A 225 -5.64 -7.67 -28.80
CA MET A 225 -6.93 -7.04 -29.15
C MET A 225 -7.37 -7.51 -30.55
N LEU A 226 -8.68 -7.75 -30.73
CA LEU A 226 -9.27 -8.24 -31.99
C LEU A 226 -10.09 -7.15 -32.69
N ALA A 227 -10.96 -6.48 -31.93
CA ALA A 227 -11.80 -5.38 -32.39
C ALA A 227 -12.17 -4.46 -31.22
N SER A 228 -12.55 -3.23 -31.55
CA SER A 228 -13.05 -2.24 -30.60
C SER A 228 -14.11 -1.36 -31.26
N ALA A 229 -15.24 -1.19 -30.59
CA ALA A 229 -16.34 -0.29 -30.97
C ALA A 229 -16.68 0.61 -29.77
N SER A 230 -17.27 1.77 -30.05
CA SER A 230 -17.58 2.75 -29.00
C SER A 230 -18.69 3.72 -29.43
N ASP A 231 -19.32 4.32 -28.43
CA ASP A 231 -20.15 5.51 -28.56
C ASP A 231 -19.55 6.63 -27.66
N PRO A 232 -18.96 7.69 -28.24
CA PRO A 232 -18.30 8.77 -27.48
C PRO A 232 -19.29 9.74 -26.83
N HIS A 233 -20.60 9.56 -27.01
CA HIS A 233 -21.65 10.47 -26.53
C HIS A 233 -22.75 9.72 -25.76
N LEU A 234 -22.34 8.72 -24.99
CA LEU A 234 -23.21 7.82 -24.22
C LEU A 234 -22.51 7.38 -22.94
N GLY A 235 -22.86 8.00 -21.81
CA GLY A 235 -22.48 7.53 -20.48
C GLY A 235 -23.47 7.97 -19.40
N GLY A 236 -23.10 7.77 -18.14
CA GLY A 236 -23.94 8.08 -16.99
C GLY A 236 -24.44 9.53 -16.93
N ARG A 237 -23.66 10.49 -17.46
CA ARG A 237 -24.00 11.92 -17.58
C ARG A 237 -25.20 12.15 -18.48
N ASP A 238 -25.27 11.43 -19.58
CA ASP A 238 -26.30 11.69 -20.59
C ASP A 238 -27.66 11.16 -20.11
N ILE A 239 -27.65 10.19 -19.18
CA ILE A 239 -28.80 9.81 -18.33
C ILE A 239 -29.14 10.93 -17.33
N ASP A 240 -28.14 11.49 -16.60
CA ASP A 240 -28.39 12.60 -15.65
C ASP A 240 -29.03 13.81 -16.32
N LEU A 241 -28.62 14.14 -17.55
CA LEU A 241 -29.20 15.24 -18.34
C LEU A 241 -30.66 14.98 -18.73
N ILE A 242 -31.03 13.73 -19.04
CA ILE A 242 -32.44 13.34 -19.31
C ILE A 242 -33.28 13.48 -18.04
N LEU A 243 -32.77 13.00 -16.90
CA LEU A 243 -33.46 13.10 -15.61
C LEU A 243 -33.60 14.55 -15.15
N ALA A 244 -32.56 15.37 -15.29
CA ALA A 244 -32.60 16.79 -14.98
C ALA A 244 -33.59 17.55 -15.88
N GLU A 245 -33.74 17.19 -17.15
CA GLU A 245 -34.74 17.81 -18.05
C GLU A 245 -36.17 17.40 -17.69
N HIS A 246 -36.39 16.13 -17.34
CA HIS A 246 -37.68 15.64 -16.85
C HIS A 246 -38.13 16.40 -15.60
N PHE A 247 -37.28 16.48 -14.57
CA PHE A 247 -37.58 17.26 -13.36
C PHE A 247 -37.64 18.77 -13.62
N SER A 248 -36.90 19.32 -14.59
CA SER A 248 -37.05 20.75 -14.98
C SER A 248 -38.43 21.04 -15.58
N THR A 249 -38.92 20.15 -16.44
CA THR A 249 -40.26 20.25 -17.06
C THR A 249 -41.37 20.15 -15.99
N ASP A 250 -41.22 19.19 -15.08
CA ASP A 250 -42.15 18.98 -13.97
C ASP A 250 -42.13 20.15 -12.96
N PHE A 251 -40.96 20.67 -12.57
CA PHE A 251 -40.88 21.79 -11.64
C PHE A 251 -41.42 23.10 -12.24
N GLN A 252 -41.25 23.30 -13.54
CA GLN A 252 -41.87 24.42 -14.25
C GLN A 252 -43.40 24.29 -14.29
N SER A 253 -43.94 23.06 -14.28
CA SER A 253 -45.38 22.79 -14.17
C SER A 253 -45.91 22.99 -12.75
N ARG A 254 -45.32 22.30 -11.76
CA ARG A 254 -45.82 22.24 -10.37
C ARG A 254 -45.46 23.46 -9.52
N TYR A 255 -44.22 23.95 -9.62
CA TYR A 255 -43.68 25.02 -8.78
C TYR A 255 -43.51 26.37 -9.50
N ARG A 256 -43.72 26.39 -10.83
CA ARG A 256 -43.52 27.54 -11.73
C ARG A 256 -42.11 28.13 -11.63
N ILE A 257 -41.12 27.25 -11.60
CA ILE A 257 -39.69 27.58 -11.60
C ILE A 257 -38.97 26.74 -12.63
N ASP A 258 -38.11 27.37 -13.43
CA ASP A 258 -37.30 26.71 -14.44
C ASP A 258 -35.85 26.57 -13.94
N PRO A 259 -35.35 25.35 -13.67
CA PRO A 259 -33.95 25.14 -13.35
C PRO A 259 -33.00 25.65 -14.44
N ARG A 260 -33.39 25.61 -15.73
CA ARG A 260 -32.55 26.04 -16.86
C ARG A 260 -32.25 27.54 -16.83
N SER A 261 -33.15 28.38 -16.30
CA SER A 261 -32.92 29.82 -16.18
C SER A 261 -31.85 30.20 -15.14
N ASN A 262 -31.47 29.28 -14.24
CA ASN A 262 -30.51 29.53 -13.18
C ASN A 262 -29.45 28.41 -13.10
N PRO A 263 -28.22 28.64 -13.59
CA PRO A 263 -27.14 27.65 -13.54
C PRO A 263 -26.86 27.05 -12.16
N ARG A 264 -27.13 27.78 -11.06
CA ARG A 264 -26.98 27.26 -9.69
C ARG A 264 -28.06 26.25 -9.34
N ALA A 265 -29.29 26.48 -9.78
CA ALA A 265 -30.40 25.54 -9.62
C ALA A 265 -30.19 24.28 -10.48
N PHE A 266 -29.86 24.45 -11.77
CA PHE A 266 -29.58 23.32 -12.66
C PHE A 266 -28.41 22.44 -12.18
N LEU A 267 -27.33 23.04 -11.67
CA LEU A 267 -26.19 22.29 -11.13
C LEU A 267 -26.56 21.49 -9.87
N ARG A 268 -27.36 22.07 -8.96
CA ARG A 268 -27.90 21.35 -7.80
C ARG A 268 -28.81 20.20 -8.22
N LEU A 269 -29.74 20.43 -9.15
CA LEU A 269 -30.63 19.39 -9.68
C LEU A 269 -29.83 18.25 -10.32
N THR A 270 -28.81 18.57 -11.12
CA THR A 270 -27.93 17.59 -11.77
C THR A 270 -27.23 16.69 -10.73
N ALA A 271 -26.75 17.27 -9.63
CA ALA A 271 -26.10 16.51 -8.54
C ALA A 271 -27.08 15.60 -7.77
N GLU A 272 -28.35 15.98 -7.62
CA GLU A 272 -29.35 15.13 -6.95
C GLU A 272 -29.90 14.02 -7.86
N VAL A 273 -30.10 14.26 -9.17
CA VAL A 273 -30.47 13.18 -10.10
C VAL A 273 -29.33 12.16 -10.30
N GLU A 274 -28.07 12.59 -10.19
CA GLU A 274 -26.91 11.69 -10.19
C GLU A 274 -26.96 10.68 -9.02
N LYS A 275 -27.34 11.16 -7.82
CA LYS A 275 -27.60 10.30 -6.65
C LYS A 275 -28.82 9.40 -6.89
N LEU A 276 -29.92 9.95 -7.39
CA LEU A 276 -31.16 9.21 -7.66
C LEU A 276 -30.91 8.05 -8.65
N LYS A 277 -30.19 8.29 -9.74
CA LYS A 277 -29.72 7.27 -10.71
C LYS A 277 -28.87 6.18 -10.05
N LYS A 278 -27.94 6.57 -9.17
CA LYS A 278 -27.10 5.62 -8.40
C LYS A 278 -27.94 4.78 -7.44
N GLN A 279 -28.92 5.36 -6.76
CA GLN A 279 -29.86 4.63 -5.89
C GLN A 279 -30.81 3.71 -6.69
N MET A 280 -31.36 4.18 -7.82
CA MET A 280 -32.18 3.37 -8.75
C MET A 280 -31.39 2.21 -9.37
N SER A 281 -30.07 2.28 -9.43
CA SER A 281 -29.23 1.16 -9.88
C SER A 281 -29.23 -0.02 -8.87
N ALA A 282 -29.49 0.24 -7.59
CA ALA A 282 -29.68 -0.78 -6.55
C ALA A 282 -31.17 -1.12 -6.36
N ASN A 283 -32.00 -0.12 -6.06
CA ASN A 283 -33.42 -0.27 -5.72
C ASN A 283 -34.33 -0.13 -6.95
N SER A 284 -35.41 -0.93 -7.02
CA SER A 284 -36.42 -0.87 -8.10
C SER A 284 -37.70 -0.10 -7.71
N THR A 285 -37.87 0.19 -6.42
CA THR A 285 -38.99 0.97 -5.88
C THR A 285 -38.94 2.42 -6.32
N THR A 286 -40.04 3.14 -6.11
CA THR A 286 -40.05 4.61 -6.10
C THR A 286 -39.05 5.14 -5.07
N LEU A 287 -38.28 6.16 -5.45
CA LEU A 287 -37.30 6.86 -4.62
C LEU A 287 -37.55 8.38 -4.70
N PRO A 288 -37.46 9.12 -3.58
CA PRO A 288 -37.68 10.56 -3.55
C PRO A 288 -36.46 11.35 -4.00
N LEU A 289 -36.71 12.52 -4.60
CA LEU A 289 -35.75 13.60 -4.85
C LEU A 289 -36.30 14.87 -4.19
N ASN A 290 -35.62 15.34 -3.15
CA ASN A 290 -36.00 16.52 -2.38
C ASN A 290 -34.83 17.53 -2.41
N ILE A 291 -35.11 18.80 -2.70
CA ILE A 291 -34.10 19.87 -2.68
C ILE A 291 -34.67 21.10 -1.99
N GLU A 292 -34.13 21.41 -0.80
CA GLU A 292 -34.51 22.55 0.03
C GLU A 292 -33.96 23.88 -0.54
N CYS A 293 -34.70 24.97 -0.36
CA CYS A 293 -34.36 26.33 -0.82
C CYS A 293 -33.79 26.32 -2.25
N PHE A 294 -34.50 25.69 -3.19
CA PHE A 294 -33.98 25.33 -4.51
C PHE A 294 -33.89 26.55 -5.45
N MET A 295 -35.00 27.26 -5.61
CA MET A 295 -35.07 28.56 -6.28
C MET A 295 -36.29 29.35 -5.76
N ASP A 296 -36.21 30.68 -5.72
CA ASP A 296 -37.23 31.60 -5.16
C ASP A 296 -37.70 31.24 -3.74
N ASP A 297 -36.78 30.75 -2.90
CA ASP A 297 -37.03 30.22 -1.55
C ASP A 297 -38.11 29.12 -1.48
N LYS A 298 -38.32 28.39 -2.59
CA LYS A 298 -39.18 27.21 -2.67
C LYS A 298 -38.38 25.91 -2.54
N ASP A 299 -38.94 24.96 -1.81
CA ASP A 299 -38.46 23.57 -1.78
C ASP A 299 -39.11 22.77 -2.92
N VAL A 300 -38.32 21.93 -3.60
CA VAL A 300 -38.83 21.02 -4.65
C VAL A 300 -38.80 19.57 -4.18
N HIS A 301 -39.88 18.85 -4.48
CA HIS A 301 -40.09 17.47 -4.09
C HIS A 301 -40.61 16.69 -5.32
N GLY A 302 -39.93 15.62 -5.70
CA GLY A 302 -40.35 14.70 -6.74
C GLY A 302 -39.96 13.27 -6.40
N ASP A 303 -40.32 12.33 -7.26
CA ASP A 303 -39.98 10.92 -7.09
C ASP A 303 -39.83 10.22 -8.45
N MET A 304 -39.12 9.09 -8.46
CA MET A 304 -38.98 8.24 -9.64
C MET A 304 -38.70 6.78 -9.23
N LYS A 305 -39.20 5.83 -10.02
CA LYS A 305 -38.84 4.40 -9.95
C LYS A 305 -37.99 4.03 -11.17
N ARG A 306 -37.17 2.97 -11.05
CA ARG A 306 -36.26 2.50 -12.11
C ARG A 306 -36.92 2.36 -13.49
N VAL A 307 -38.16 1.86 -13.55
CA VAL A 307 -38.88 1.61 -14.80
C VAL A 307 -39.09 2.89 -15.62
N ASP A 308 -39.37 4.02 -14.97
CA ASP A 308 -39.61 5.28 -15.69
C ASP A 308 -38.28 5.88 -16.20
N MET A 309 -37.20 5.75 -15.42
CA MET A 309 -35.84 6.06 -15.88
C MET A 309 -35.47 5.21 -17.11
N ASP A 310 -35.78 3.91 -17.08
CA ASP A 310 -35.46 3.00 -18.18
C ASP A 310 -36.28 3.31 -19.46
N GLU A 311 -37.54 3.76 -19.31
CA GLU A 311 -38.37 4.24 -20.43
C GLU A 311 -37.84 5.57 -21.01
N LEU A 312 -37.54 6.57 -20.17
CA LEU A 312 -36.94 7.84 -20.57
C LEU A 312 -35.59 7.65 -21.29
N CYS A 313 -34.76 6.72 -20.81
CA CYS A 313 -33.43 6.42 -21.35
C CYS A 313 -33.42 5.36 -22.46
N SER A 314 -34.58 4.83 -22.87
CA SER A 314 -34.72 3.76 -23.87
C SER A 314 -33.93 4.00 -25.17
N HIS A 315 -33.91 5.26 -25.65
CA HIS A 315 -33.16 5.67 -26.84
C HIS A 315 -31.62 5.63 -26.67
N LEU A 316 -31.11 5.78 -25.43
CA LEU A 316 -29.70 5.53 -25.12
C LEU A 316 -29.43 4.03 -25.08
N PHE A 317 -30.33 3.23 -24.51
CA PHE A 317 -30.18 1.78 -24.43
C PHE A 317 -30.16 1.11 -25.82
N GLN A 318 -30.92 1.60 -26.79
CA GLN A 318 -30.80 1.18 -28.20
C GLN A 318 -29.41 1.46 -28.79
N ARG A 319 -28.74 2.55 -28.38
CA ARG A 319 -27.36 2.86 -28.79
C ARG A 319 -26.33 1.96 -28.08
N VAL A 320 -26.58 1.60 -26.81
CA VAL A 320 -25.79 0.59 -26.08
C VAL A 320 -25.83 -0.73 -26.86
N GLU A 321 -27.02 -1.25 -27.16
CA GLU A 321 -27.20 -2.50 -27.91
C GLU A 321 -26.48 -2.47 -29.26
N LYS A 322 -26.66 -1.38 -30.03
CA LYS A 322 -25.99 -1.19 -31.33
C LYS A 322 -24.46 -1.22 -31.22
N THR A 323 -23.90 -0.67 -30.15
CA THR A 323 -22.44 -0.64 -29.92
C THR A 323 -21.89 -2.01 -29.52
N LEU A 324 -22.64 -2.75 -28.68
CA LEU A 324 -22.32 -4.14 -28.31
C LEU A 324 -22.34 -5.06 -29.55
N ARG A 325 -23.41 -4.97 -30.38
CA ARG A 325 -23.55 -5.74 -31.63
C ARG A 325 -22.45 -5.43 -32.63
N ARG A 326 -22.13 -4.14 -32.82
CA ARG A 326 -21.01 -3.74 -33.69
C ARG A 326 -19.68 -4.36 -33.25
N CYS A 327 -19.37 -4.40 -31.95
CA CYS A 327 -18.14 -5.04 -31.50
C CYS A 327 -18.11 -6.55 -31.78
N LEU A 328 -19.26 -7.24 -31.66
CA LEU A 328 -19.37 -8.65 -32.02
C LEU A 328 -19.08 -8.85 -33.52
N GLU A 329 -19.71 -8.07 -34.39
CA GLU A 329 -19.51 -8.09 -35.84
C GLU A 329 -18.06 -7.77 -36.24
N ASP A 330 -17.50 -6.65 -35.75
CA ASP A 330 -16.13 -6.21 -36.02
C ASP A 330 -15.09 -7.25 -35.50
N SER A 331 -15.40 -8.02 -34.45
CA SER A 331 -14.52 -9.07 -33.88
C SER A 331 -14.46 -10.35 -34.70
N LYS A 332 -15.49 -10.65 -35.50
CA LYS A 332 -15.66 -11.88 -36.29
C LYS A 332 -15.70 -13.17 -35.46
N LEU A 333 -15.97 -13.08 -34.15
CA LEU A 333 -16.20 -14.22 -33.26
C LEU A 333 -17.66 -14.70 -33.36
N ARG A 334 -17.89 -15.99 -33.16
CA ARG A 334 -19.24 -16.51 -32.87
C ARG A 334 -19.52 -16.52 -31.37
N LEU A 335 -20.79 -16.60 -30.98
CA LEU A 335 -21.21 -16.57 -29.57
C LEU A 335 -20.64 -17.75 -28.76
N GLU A 336 -20.46 -18.93 -29.37
CA GLU A 336 -19.80 -20.07 -28.69
C GLU A 336 -18.33 -19.80 -28.35
N GLU A 337 -17.66 -18.89 -29.07
CA GLU A 337 -16.23 -18.63 -28.95
C GLU A 337 -15.89 -17.58 -27.89
N ILE A 338 -16.90 -16.93 -27.31
CA ILE A 338 -16.77 -15.97 -26.21
C ILE A 338 -16.81 -16.74 -24.89
N HIS A 339 -15.70 -16.67 -24.13
CA HIS A 339 -15.60 -17.31 -22.83
C HIS A 339 -16.37 -16.53 -21.76
N ALA A 340 -16.12 -15.23 -21.67
CA ALA A 340 -16.72 -14.32 -20.70
C ALA A 340 -16.88 -12.90 -21.27
N VAL A 341 -17.74 -12.10 -20.65
CA VAL A 341 -17.86 -10.65 -20.87
C VAL A 341 -17.64 -9.96 -19.53
N GLU A 342 -16.54 -9.22 -19.38
CA GLU A 342 -16.20 -8.49 -18.15
C GLU A 342 -16.66 -7.03 -18.25
N ILE A 343 -17.24 -6.49 -17.17
CA ILE A 343 -17.78 -5.11 -17.14
C ILE A 343 -16.97 -4.18 -16.22
N VAL A 344 -16.70 -2.96 -16.70
CA VAL A 344 -16.04 -1.87 -15.97
C VAL A 344 -16.70 -0.52 -16.27
N GLY A 345 -16.26 0.53 -15.58
CA GLY A 345 -16.81 1.88 -15.70
C GLY A 345 -18.11 2.05 -14.90
N GLY A 346 -18.28 3.21 -14.27
CA GLY A 346 -19.29 3.41 -13.22
C GLY A 346 -20.74 3.18 -13.64
N SER A 347 -21.08 3.37 -14.91
CA SER A 347 -22.45 3.23 -15.44
C SER A 347 -22.80 1.79 -15.83
N SER A 348 -21.83 0.89 -15.98
CA SER A 348 -22.06 -0.55 -16.23
C SER A 348 -22.85 -1.24 -15.12
N ARG A 349 -22.98 -0.58 -13.97
CA ARG A 349 -23.76 -1.01 -12.80
C ARG A 349 -25.27 -1.00 -13.06
N ILE A 350 -25.75 -0.17 -14.00
CA ILE A 350 -27.17 -0.02 -14.35
C ILE A 350 -27.76 -1.34 -14.86
N PRO A 351 -28.87 -1.85 -14.29
CA PRO A 351 -29.43 -3.15 -14.65
C PRO A 351 -29.78 -3.33 -16.14
N ALA A 352 -30.34 -2.30 -16.79
CA ALA A 352 -30.66 -2.35 -18.22
C ALA A 352 -29.43 -2.63 -19.11
N ILE A 353 -28.27 -2.04 -18.77
CA ILE A 353 -27.01 -2.27 -19.51
C ILE A 353 -26.53 -3.71 -19.33
N LYS A 354 -26.64 -4.27 -18.11
CA LYS A 354 -26.32 -5.68 -17.83
C LYS A 354 -27.20 -6.64 -18.63
N HIS A 355 -28.50 -6.35 -18.72
CA HIS A 355 -29.44 -7.16 -19.50
C HIS A 355 -29.15 -7.09 -21.01
N LEU A 356 -28.79 -5.92 -21.56
CA LEU A 356 -28.37 -5.80 -22.96
C LEU A 356 -27.07 -6.57 -23.27
N ILE A 357 -26.14 -6.63 -22.33
CA ILE A 357 -24.92 -7.44 -22.46
C ILE A 357 -25.25 -8.93 -22.57
N GLU A 358 -26.16 -9.43 -21.72
CA GLU A 358 -26.65 -10.81 -21.81
C GLU A 358 -27.39 -11.07 -23.12
N LEU A 359 -28.29 -10.16 -23.53
CA LEU A 359 -29.09 -10.28 -24.75
C LEU A 359 -28.24 -10.25 -26.04
N VAL A 360 -27.12 -9.53 -26.07
CA VAL A 360 -26.24 -9.45 -27.25
C VAL A 360 -25.20 -10.57 -27.29
N PHE A 361 -24.62 -10.97 -26.14
CA PHE A 361 -23.52 -11.95 -26.11
C PHE A 361 -23.90 -13.35 -25.63
N GLY A 362 -25.12 -13.56 -25.11
CA GLY A 362 -25.54 -14.85 -24.55
C GLY A 362 -24.75 -15.26 -23.29
N LYS A 363 -24.26 -14.27 -22.53
CA LYS A 363 -23.42 -14.44 -21.34
C LYS A 363 -23.81 -13.43 -20.26
N GLN A 364 -23.95 -13.90 -19.02
CA GLN A 364 -24.06 -13.01 -17.86
C GLN A 364 -22.78 -12.17 -17.71
N PRO A 365 -22.88 -10.85 -17.44
CA PRO A 365 -21.72 -9.97 -17.26
C PRO A 365 -20.92 -10.35 -16.00
N SER A 366 -19.65 -10.67 -16.21
CA SER A 366 -18.67 -10.96 -15.17
C SER A 366 -18.12 -9.68 -14.54
N THR A 367 -17.80 -9.78 -13.24
CA THR A 367 -17.21 -8.69 -12.45
C THR A 367 -15.97 -9.19 -11.71
N THR A 368 -15.06 -9.89 -12.39
CA THR A 368 -13.82 -10.40 -11.76
C THR A 368 -12.71 -9.35 -11.69
N LEU A 369 -13.03 -8.11 -12.09
CA LEU A 369 -12.21 -6.91 -11.93
C LEU A 369 -12.92 -5.88 -11.05
N ASN A 370 -12.15 -5.09 -10.29
CA ASN A 370 -12.66 -3.86 -9.70
C ASN A 370 -13.04 -2.87 -10.83
N GLN A 371 -14.34 -2.56 -10.92
CA GLN A 371 -14.94 -1.82 -12.02
C GLN A 371 -14.45 -0.37 -12.18
N ASP A 372 -13.93 0.24 -11.12
CA ASP A 372 -13.42 1.62 -11.14
C ASP A 372 -11.89 1.66 -11.20
N GLU A 373 -11.19 0.68 -10.61
CA GLU A 373 -9.73 0.71 -10.49
C GLU A 373 -8.99 0.00 -11.66
N ALA A 374 -9.64 -0.89 -12.40
CA ALA A 374 -9.00 -1.78 -13.38
C ALA A 374 -8.17 -1.06 -14.45
N VAL A 375 -8.64 0.11 -14.93
CA VAL A 375 -7.91 0.92 -15.92
C VAL A 375 -6.60 1.44 -15.33
N SER A 376 -6.65 2.09 -14.16
CA SER A 376 -5.45 2.65 -13.49
C SER A 376 -4.42 1.55 -13.19
N ARG A 377 -4.88 0.40 -12.66
CA ARG A 377 -4.04 -0.78 -12.39
C ARG A 377 -3.41 -1.33 -13.67
N GLY A 378 -4.17 -1.42 -14.76
CA GLY A 378 -3.68 -1.79 -16.09
C GLY A 378 -2.59 -0.84 -16.62
N CYS A 379 -2.77 0.46 -16.46
CA CYS A 379 -1.76 1.46 -16.80
C CYS A 379 -0.50 1.30 -15.93
N ALA A 380 -0.62 1.07 -14.63
CA ALA A 380 0.52 0.91 -13.73
C ALA A 380 1.30 -0.38 -14.00
N LEU A 381 0.61 -1.48 -14.30
CA LEU A 381 1.21 -2.72 -14.84
C LEU A 381 2.00 -2.42 -16.12
N GLN A 382 1.40 -1.73 -17.08
CA GLN A 382 2.07 -1.38 -18.34
C GLN A 382 3.27 -0.44 -18.13
N CYS A 383 3.22 0.45 -17.14
CA CYS A 383 4.34 1.31 -16.77
C CYS A 383 5.48 0.49 -16.15
N ALA A 384 5.16 -0.46 -15.27
CA ALA A 384 6.14 -1.38 -14.69
C ALA A 384 6.79 -2.31 -15.73
N MET A 385 6.04 -2.71 -16.78
CA MET A 385 6.56 -3.46 -17.93
C MET A 385 7.50 -2.65 -18.85
N LEU A 386 7.49 -1.31 -18.75
CA LEU A 386 8.33 -0.42 -19.56
C LEU A 386 9.49 0.20 -18.75
N SER A 387 9.38 0.25 -17.43
CA SER A 387 10.42 0.77 -16.55
C SER A 387 11.58 -0.23 -16.38
N PRO A 388 12.85 0.18 -16.55
CA PRO A 388 14.00 -0.68 -16.29
C PRO A 388 14.22 -0.95 -14.78
N ALA A 389 13.51 -0.23 -13.90
CA ALA A 389 13.67 -0.34 -12.45
C ALA A 389 12.82 -1.45 -11.80
N VAL A 390 11.79 -1.97 -12.49
CA VAL A 390 10.81 -2.91 -11.91
C VAL A 390 10.73 -4.20 -12.75
N ARG A 391 11.20 -5.32 -12.20
CA ARG A 391 11.12 -6.62 -12.88
C ARG A 391 9.76 -7.29 -12.66
N VAL A 392 8.87 -7.16 -13.64
CA VAL A 392 7.56 -7.83 -13.68
C VAL A 392 7.58 -9.15 -14.47
N ARG A 393 6.48 -9.91 -14.39
CA ARG A 393 6.24 -11.12 -15.19
C ARG A 393 6.20 -10.76 -16.68
N GLU A 394 6.87 -11.53 -17.53
CA GLU A 394 6.79 -11.35 -18.98
C GLU A 394 5.34 -11.52 -19.47
N PHE A 395 4.84 -10.49 -20.15
CA PHE A 395 3.51 -10.45 -20.75
C PHE A 395 3.54 -9.61 -22.03
N SER A 396 2.95 -10.08 -23.12
CA SER A 396 2.94 -9.39 -24.41
C SER A 396 1.58 -8.76 -24.68
N VAL A 397 1.53 -7.44 -24.91
CA VAL A 397 0.30 -6.70 -25.24
C VAL A 397 0.36 -6.24 -26.69
N THR A 398 -0.52 -6.78 -27.55
CA THR A 398 -0.74 -6.30 -28.91
C THR A 398 -2.05 -5.54 -28.98
N ASP A 399 -1.99 -4.24 -29.26
CA ASP A 399 -3.15 -3.35 -29.42
C ASP A 399 -3.58 -3.27 -30.89
N ILE A 400 -4.63 -2.50 -31.19
CA ILE A 400 -5.15 -2.32 -32.55
C ILE A 400 -5.27 -0.85 -32.98
N GLN A 401 -5.27 -0.65 -34.29
CA GLN A 401 -5.53 0.61 -34.97
C GLN A 401 -7.04 0.75 -35.25
N ASN A 402 -7.75 1.54 -34.46
CA ASN A 402 -9.21 1.70 -34.54
C ASN A 402 -9.72 2.30 -35.87
N TYR A 403 -8.90 3.08 -36.58
CA TYR A 403 -9.28 3.78 -37.81
C TYR A 403 -8.28 3.52 -38.94
N PRO A 404 -8.72 3.19 -40.17
CA PRO A 404 -7.81 2.98 -41.30
C PRO A 404 -7.09 4.28 -41.66
N VAL A 405 -5.81 4.18 -42.00
CA VAL A 405 -4.91 5.30 -42.29
C VAL A 405 -4.37 5.18 -43.71
N LYS A 406 -4.64 6.19 -44.54
CA LYS A 406 -4.05 6.35 -45.87
C LYS A 406 -2.99 7.45 -45.90
N LEU A 407 -2.02 7.29 -46.79
CA LEU A 407 -1.09 8.34 -47.17
C LEU A 407 -1.36 8.76 -48.62
N VAL A 408 -1.18 10.05 -48.88
CA VAL A 408 -1.31 10.70 -50.18
C VAL A 408 -0.02 11.48 -50.45
N TRP A 409 0.52 11.42 -51.66
CA TRP A 409 1.77 12.06 -52.05
C TRP A 409 1.76 12.42 -53.53
N ASP A 410 2.70 13.28 -53.94
CA ASP A 410 2.77 13.74 -55.33
C ASP A 410 3.18 12.59 -56.26
N ALA A 411 2.25 12.17 -57.13
CA ALA A 411 2.41 11.02 -58.02
C ALA A 411 3.45 11.30 -59.12
N THR A 412 4.49 10.47 -59.21
CA THR A 412 5.49 10.53 -60.27
C THR A 412 5.76 9.13 -60.82
N MET A 413 6.02 9.01 -62.12
CA MET A 413 6.38 7.73 -62.78
C MET A 413 5.32 6.60 -62.67
N GLY A 414 4.02 6.97 -62.69
CA GLY A 414 2.92 6.00 -62.79
C GLY A 414 2.50 5.34 -61.47
N GLU A 415 2.85 5.94 -60.33
CA GLU A 415 2.27 5.61 -59.02
C GLU A 415 0.84 6.19 -58.90
N ASP A 416 -0.08 5.50 -58.21
CA ASP A 416 -1.48 5.95 -57.99
C ASP A 416 -1.61 7.21 -57.09
N GLY A 417 -0.52 7.65 -56.44
CA GLY A 417 -0.49 8.85 -55.58
C GLY A 417 -1.09 8.68 -54.18
N GLU A 418 -1.85 7.61 -53.91
CA GLU A 418 -2.29 7.26 -52.55
C GLU A 418 -2.23 5.76 -52.23
N MET A 419 -2.24 5.42 -50.94
CA MET A 419 -2.26 4.03 -50.45
C MET A 419 -2.76 3.96 -49.00
N GLU A 420 -3.59 2.94 -48.70
CA GLU A 420 -3.85 2.54 -47.32
C GLU A 420 -2.59 1.88 -46.70
N VAL A 421 -2.10 2.47 -45.63
CA VAL A 421 -0.89 1.99 -44.94
C VAL A 421 -1.26 1.02 -43.83
N PHE A 422 -2.24 1.37 -42.99
CA PHE A 422 -2.75 0.55 -41.90
C PHE A 422 -4.27 0.45 -42.00
N SER A 423 -4.81 -0.75 -42.02
CA SER A 423 -6.26 -0.99 -42.07
C SER A 423 -6.93 -0.80 -40.70
N GLN A 424 -8.26 -0.79 -40.67
CA GLN A 424 -9.01 -0.97 -39.42
C GLN A 424 -8.57 -2.29 -38.74
N ASN A 425 -8.50 -2.27 -37.41
CA ASN A 425 -8.06 -3.36 -36.53
C ASN A 425 -6.65 -3.90 -36.84
N HIS A 426 -5.81 -3.15 -37.57
CA HIS A 426 -4.40 -3.53 -37.79
C HIS A 426 -3.64 -3.54 -36.45
N ALA A 427 -2.76 -4.51 -36.23
CA ALA A 427 -1.98 -4.60 -34.98
C ALA A 427 -1.06 -3.38 -34.77
N VAL A 428 -0.93 -2.93 -33.52
CA VAL A 428 -0.14 -1.79 -33.07
C VAL A 428 0.74 -2.21 -31.88
N PRO A 429 2.03 -1.79 -31.81
CA PRO A 429 2.76 -0.95 -32.77
C PRO A 429 3.23 -1.72 -34.02
N PHE A 430 3.31 -1.05 -35.17
CA PHE A 430 3.78 -1.65 -36.43
C PHE A 430 4.53 -0.65 -37.31
N SER A 431 5.32 -1.12 -38.29
CA SER A 431 6.00 -0.27 -39.26
C SER A 431 5.95 -0.86 -40.67
N LYS A 432 5.48 -0.07 -41.64
CA LYS A 432 5.43 -0.41 -43.07
C LYS A 432 6.57 0.32 -43.79
N MET A 433 7.41 -0.41 -44.52
CA MET A 433 8.49 0.18 -45.31
C MET A 433 7.99 0.48 -46.71
N LEU A 434 7.89 1.76 -47.05
CA LEU A 434 7.51 2.23 -48.38
C LEU A 434 8.77 2.48 -49.22
N THR A 435 8.63 2.48 -50.54
CA THR A 435 9.71 2.78 -51.49
C THR A 435 9.19 3.75 -52.53
N PHE A 436 9.89 4.87 -52.67
CA PHE A 436 9.60 5.91 -53.66
C PHE A 436 10.81 6.09 -54.58
N PHE A 437 10.56 6.54 -55.81
CA PHE A 437 11.60 6.99 -56.73
C PHE A 437 11.38 8.48 -56.99
N ARG A 438 12.31 9.33 -56.55
CA ARG A 438 12.19 10.80 -56.61
C ARG A 438 13.51 11.44 -57.00
N LYS A 439 13.45 12.66 -57.54
CA LYS A 439 14.64 13.46 -57.91
C LYS A 439 14.94 14.59 -56.92
N GLU A 440 13.93 15.02 -56.17
CA GLU A 440 13.92 16.20 -55.31
C GLU A 440 13.12 15.94 -54.02
N PRO A 441 13.20 16.82 -53.01
CA PRO A 441 12.42 16.69 -51.77
C PRO A 441 10.92 16.61 -52.04
N PHE A 442 10.21 15.75 -51.30
CA PHE A 442 8.78 15.49 -51.53
C PHE A 442 8.00 15.41 -50.23
N SER A 443 6.68 15.62 -50.32
CA SER A 443 5.76 15.59 -49.18
C SER A 443 4.84 14.37 -49.22
N MET A 444 4.49 13.87 -48.03
CA MET A 444 3.51 12.83 -47.80
C MET A 444 2.49 13.34 -46.78
N LYS A 445 1.22 13.41 -47.16
CA LYS A 445 0.10 13.82 -46.29
C LYS A 445 -0.62 12.58 -45.77
N ALA A 446 -1.00 12.58 -44.50
CA ALA A 446 -1.67 11.49 -43.83
C ALA A 446 -3.13 11.83 -43.52
N PHE A 447 -4.02 10.86 -43.77
CA PHE A 447 -5.45 10.99 -43.52
C PHE A 447 -6.03 9.68 -42.97
N TYR A 448 -7.11 9.78 -42.21
CA TYR A 448 -8.00 8.66 -41.97
C TYR A 448 -8.85 8.36 -43.21
N ALA A 449 -9.08 7.08 -43.50
CA ALA A 449 -9.79 6.62 -44.71
C ALA A 449 -11.26 6.22 -44.46
N GLY A 450 -11.75 6.35 -43.22
CA GLY A 450 -13.11 6.00 -42.82
C GLY A 450 -13.72 7.05 -41.89
N ASN A 451 -14.97 6.83 -41.47
CA ASN A 451 -15.67 7.72 -40.56
C ASN A 451 -15.06 7.71 -39.14
N ILE A 452 -14.78 8.89 -38.58
CA ILE A 452 -14.15 9.10 -37.27
C ILE A 452 -14.97 10.11 -36.45
N PRO A 453 -14.93 10.08 -35.10
CA PRO A 453 -15.69 10.99 -34.25
C PRO A 453 -15.02 12.38 -34.09
N TYR A 454 -14.41 12.90 -35.18
CA TYR A 454 -13.64 14.14 -35.20
C TYR A 454 -13.81 14.80 -36.58
N PRO A 455 -13.96 16.14 -36.69
CA PRO A 455 -14.47 16.77 -37.91
C PRO A 455 -13.51 16.79 -39.11
N ASP A 456 -12.20 16.62 -38.89
CA ASP A 456 -11.18 16.64 -39.96
C ASP A 456 -10.44 15.28 -40.04
N PRO A 457 -10.48 14.56 -41.18
CA PRO A 457 -9.74 13.30 -41.34
C PRO A 457 -8.23 13.48 -41.48
N TYR A 458 -7.70 14.70 -41.60
CA TYR A 458 -6.25 14.97 -41.70
C TYR A 458 -5.50 14.62 -40.41
N ILE A 459 -4.28 14.09 -40.57
CA ILE A 459 -3.40 13.68 -39.45
C ILE A 459 -2.16 14.59 -39.38
N GLY A 460 -1.56 14.89 -40.54
CA GLY A 460 -0.35 15.70 -40.67
C GLY A 460 0.35 15.53 -42.03
N GLN A 461 1.39 16.34 -42.26
CA GLN A 461 2.24 16.32 -43.45
C GLN A 461 3.69 16.05 -43.04
N PHE A 462 4.36 15.17 -43.77
CA PHE A 462 5.76 14.80 -43.56
C PHE A 462 6.55 15.10 -44.83
N THR A 463 7.60 15.92 -44.72
CA THR A 463 8.46 16.32 -45.84
C THR A 463 9.81 15.62 -45.72
N VAL A 464 10.19 14.83 -46.72
CA VAL A 464 11.53 14.21 -46.79
C VAL A 464 12.47 15.19 -47.47
N LYS A 465 13.40 15.77 -46.71
CA LYS A 465 14.36 16.77 -47.18
C LYS A 465 15.62 16.11 -47.77
N GLU A 466 16.43 16.92 -48.45
CA GLU A 466 17.75 16.57 -49.00
C GLU A 466 17.81 15.40 -50.01
N VAL A 467 16.67 14.97 -50.55
CA VAL A 467 16.63 14.10 -51.74
C VAL A 467 17.29 14.83 -52.91
N LYS A 468 18.36 14.23 -53.46
CA LYS A 468 19.11 14.71 -54.64
C LYS A 468 19.11 13.59 -55.70
N PRO A 469 19.19 13.91 -57.01
CA PRO A 469 19.21 12.91 -58.06
C PRO A 469 20.53 12.10 -58.06
N SER A 470 20.60 11.06 -58.89
CA SER A 470 21.88 10.37 -59.16
C SER A 470 22.87 11.31 -59.89
N PRO A 471 24.17 10.99 -59.96
CA PRO A 471 25.12 11.73 -60.80
C PRO A 471 24.67 11.87 -62.26
N ASP A 472 23.92 10.89 -62.75
CA ASP A 472 23.36 10.80 -64.11
C ASP A 472 22.02 11.55 -64.27
N GLY A 473 21.52 12.20 -63.22
CA GLY A 473 20.25 12.92 -63.22
C GLY A 473 19.00 12.02 -63.07
N GLU A 474 19.15 10.73 -62.76
CA GLU A 474 18.04 9.81 -62.55
C GLU A 474 17.39 9.95 -61.15
N SER A 475 16.18 9.39 -61.00
CA SER A 475 15.46 9.34 -59.73
C SER A 475 16.10 8.35 -58.75
N VAL A 476 16.51 8.83 -57.58
CA VAL A 476 17.05 7.98 -56.52
C VAL A 476 15.98 7.16 -55.83
N LYS A 477 16.35 5.98 -55.36
CA LYS A 477 15.48 5.09 -54.59
C LYS A 477 15.49 5.50 -53.10
N VAL A 478 14.38 6.06 -52.64
CA VAL A 478 14.17 6.45 -51.24
C VAL A 478 13.29 5.40 -50.55
N LYS A 479 13.71 4.93 -49.38
CA LYS A 479 12.93 4.07 -48.49
C LYS A 479 12.40 4.89 -47.33
N VAL A 480 11.11 4.76 -47.01
CA VAL A 480 10.46 5.54 -45.95
C VAL A 480 9.73 4.60 -44.99
N LYS A 481 10.09 4.64 -43.71
CA LYS A 481 9.59 3.72 -42.69
C LYS A 481 8.47 4.37 -41.87
N VAL A 482 7.25 4.26 -42.38
CA VAL A 482 6.03 4.75 -41.72
C VAL A 482 5.70 3.83 -40.53
N ARG A 483 5.32 4.40 -39.38
CA ARG A 483 5.10 3.68 -38.12
C ARG A 483 3.85 4.18 -37.40
N VAL A 484 3.06 3.27 -36.81
CA VAL A 484 2.21 3.61 -35.66
C VAL A 484 2.99 3.21 -34.40
N ASN A 485 3.18 4.17 -33.49
CA ASN A 485 3.99 4.01 -32.28
C ASN A 485 3.18 3.40 -31.11
N LEU A 486 3.78 3.26 -29.93
CA LEU A 486 3.14 2.64 -28.75
C LEU A 486 1.94 3.42 -28.20
N HIS A 487 1.81 4.71 -28.54
CA HIS A 487 0.71 5.59 -28.11
C HIS A 487 -0.50 5.52 -29.07
N GLY A 488 -0.38 4.79 -30.20
CA GLY A 488 -1.34 4.82 -31.30
C GLY A 488 -1.18 6.03 -32.24
N ILE A 489 -0.05 6.72 -32.20
CA ILE A 489 0.23 7.91 -33.02
C ILE A 489 1.02 7.51 -34.27
N LEU A 490 0.61 8.04 -35.43
CA LEU A 490 1.30 7.89 -36.71
C LEU A 490 2.54 8.80 -36.79
N THR A 491 3.69 8.23 -37.13
CA THR A 491 4.93 8.97 -37.43
C THR A 491 5.68 8.35 -38.62
N ILE A 492 6.61 9.10 -39.21
CA ILE A 492 7.65 8.52 -40.06
C ILE A 492 8.91 8.35 -39.21
N SER A 493 9.40 7.10 -39.11
CA SER A 493 10.45 6.73 -38.16
C SER A 493 11.87 6.74 -38.74
N SER A 494 12.01 6.69 -40.07
CA SER A 494 13.22 7.08 -40.80
C SER A 494 12.93 7.17 -42.30
N ALA A 495 13.76 7.94 -43.01
CA ALA A 495 13.83 7.96 -44.47
C ALA A 495 15.30 7.72 -44.88
N SER A 496 15.55 6.95 -45.93
CA SER A 496 16.91 6.71 -46.40
C SER A 496 17.04 6.51 -47.91
N LEU A 497 18.10 7.08 -48.47
CA LEU A 497 18.48 7.02 -49.87
C LEU A 497 19.40 5.82 -50.12
N VAL A 498 19.12 5.06 -51.18
CA VAL A 498 19.80 3.79 -51.50
C VAL A 498 20.66 3.96 -52.75
N LEU A 499 21.98 4.11 -52.57
CA LEU A 499 22.95 4.23 -53.68
C LEU A 499 23.50 2.86 -54.09
N LYS A 500 23.56 2.64 -55.41
CA LYS A 500 24.44 1.62 -56.01
C LYS A 500 25.87 2.16 -56.00
N GLN A 501 26.85 1.27 -55.93
CA GLN A 501 28.26 1.58 -56.14
C GLN A 501 28.77 0.67 -57.25
N ASP A 502 29.29 1.27 -58.32
CA ASP A 502 29.93 0.53 -59.42
C ASP A 502 31.39 0.24 -59.11
N ALA A 503 31.94 -0.79 -59.75
CA ALA A 503 33.16 -1.47 -59.31
C ALA A 503 34.33 -1.26 -60.28
N THR A 504 34.83 -0.03 -60.37
CA THR A 504 36.06 0.32 -61.10
C THR A 504 36.80 1.47 -60.43
N GLU A 505 37.78 1.14 -59.59
CA GLU A 505 39.06 1.86 -59.46
C GLU A 505 40.07 0.86 -58.83
N LEU A 506 41.36 1.02 -59.14
CA LEU A 506 42.38 -0.04 -59.04
C LEU A 506 43.28 0.05 -57.80
N ASP A 507 43.97 -1.06 -57.54
CA ASP A 507 44.85 -1.28 -56.39
C ASP A 507 46.13 -0.42 -56.39
N THR A 508 46.63 -0.10 -55.20
CA THR A 508 48.06 -0.25 -54.83
C THR A 508 48.28 -0.18 -53.31
N ASN A 509 48.40 -1.34 -52.65
CA ASN A 509 49.71 -1.90 -52.23
C ASN A 509 49.56 -3.16 -51.35
N GLU A 510 50.50 -4.09 -51.54
CA GLU A 510 51.07 -5.06 -50.57
C GLU A 510 50.08 -5.99 -49.81
N GLN A 511 50.04 -7.31 -50.04
CA GLN A 511 51.10 -8.34 -49.88
C GLN A 511 51.74 -8.32 -48.47
N GLU A 512 51.94 -9.44 -47.76
CA GLU A 512 51.56 -10.84 -48.03
C GLU A 512 51.61 -11.66 -46.72
N ASN A 513 50.70 -12.64 -46.57
CA ASN A 513 50.93 -14.05 -46.12
C ASN A 513 49.67 -14.67 -45.51
N VAL A 514 49.43 -15.96 -45.81
CA VAL A 514 48.31 -16.75 -45.25
C VAL A 514 48.76 -18.19 -44.96
N GLY A 515 48.65 -18.59 -43.69
CA GLY A 515 48.47 -19.98 -43.25
C GLY A 515 49.69 -20.91 -43.30
N PRO A 516 49.47 -22.24 -43.16
CA PRO A 516 48.19 -22.92 -42.89
C PRO A 516 48.22 -23.92 -41.70
N ASP A 517 47.05 -24.49 -41.37
CA ASP A 517 46.73 -25.79 -40.71
C ASP A 517 47.55 -26.25 -39.47
N ALA A 518 46.95 -26.68 -38.34
CA ALA A 518 46.22 -27.95 -38.24
C ALA A 518 45.53 -28.20 -36.86
N MET A 519 44.73 -29.28 -36.85
CA MET A 519 44.01 -30.03 -35.80
C MET A 519 44.39 -29.96 -34.29
N ASP A 520 43.33 -30.14 -33.47
CA ASP A 520 43.23 -30.78 -32.12
C ASP A 520 44.05 -30.19 -30.94
N THR A 521 43.60 -30.17 -29.68
CA THR A 521 42.66 -31.03 -28.93
C THR A 521 41.87 -30.26 -27.84
N GLU A 522 40.94 -30.93 -27.13
CA GLU A 522 40.30 -30.44 -25.88
C GLU A 522 41.22 -30.61 -24.62
N PRO A 523 40.77 -30.46 -23.34
CA PRO A 523 40.84 -29.19 -22.60
C PRO A 523 41.49 -29.30 -21.20
N GLN A 524 41.73 -28.17 -20.50
CA GLN A 524 41.32 -27.91 -19.09
C GLN A 524 42.10 -26.77 -18.37
N LYS A 525 41.33 -25.98 -17.59
CA LYS A 525 41.60 -25.38 -16.25
C LYS A 525 42.98 -24.83 -15.83
N ASN A 526 42.90 -23.61 -15.27
CA ASN A 526 43.65 -23.06 -14.13
C ASN A 526 45.18 -22.83 -14.35
N GLU A 527 45.88 -22.00 -13.57
CA GLU A 527 45.51 -21.24 -12.37
C GLU A 527 46.11 -19.82 -12.39
N ALA A 528 45.86 -19.00 -11.36
CA ALA A 528 46.28 -17.59 -11.31
C ALA A 528 47.70 -17.40 -10.73
N ASN A 529 48.29 -16.23 -10.99
CA ASN A 529 49.01 -15.45 -9.97
C ASN A 529 49.26 -13.99 -10.43
N GLU A 530 49.22 -13.07 -9.46
CA GLU A 530 49.70 -11.68 -9.61
C GLU A 530 51.24 -11.61 -9.38
N PRO A 531 51.88 -10.43 -9.46
CA PRO A 531 51.87 -9.52 -8.31
C PRO A 531 51.66 -8.04 -8.66
N ALA A 532 51.24 -7.26 -7.65
CA ALA A 532 50.95 -5.83 -7.74
C ALA A 532 52.15 -4.92 -7.37
N ASN A 533 52.04 -3.63 -7.74
CA ASN A 533 52.54 -2.44 -7.00
C ASN A 533 52.28 -1.15 -7.83
N GLN A 534 52.09 0.06 -7.28
CA GLN A 534 51.66 0.53 -5.94
C GLN A 534 51.42 2.06 -6.02
N GLN A 535 50.40 2.60 -5.31
CA GLN A 535 50.36 3.97 -4.72
C GLN A 535 50.39 5.21 -5.69
N GLN A 536 49.90 6.42 -5.35
CA GLN A 536 49.12 6.91 -4.20
C GLN A 536 48.26 8.17 -4.52
N GLU A 537 47.15 8.33 -3.80
CA GLU A 537 46.48 9.55 -3.28
C GLU A 537 46.22 10.86 -4.11
N ASN A 538 44.94 11.27 -4.08
CA ASN A 538 44.36 12.61 -3.76
C ASN A 538 44.84 13.89 -4.53
N THR A 539 44.04 14.96 -4.73
CA THR A 539 42.95 15.53 -3.90
C THR A 539 41.89 16.29 -4.76
N GLU A 540 40.90 16.90 -4.11
CA GLU A 540 39.66 17.52 -4.63
C GLU A 540 39.82 18.74 -5.59
N SER A 541 38.89 18.91 -6.55
CA SER A 541 37.83 19.96 -6.51
C SER A 541 37.21 20.35 -7.88
N THR A 542 35.87 20.47 -7.90
CA THR A 542 34.97 21.23 -8.80
C THR A 542 35.40 21.70 -10.21
N GLN A 543 34.71 21.23 -11.26
CA GLN A 543 33.69 22.03 -11.99
C GLN A 543 32.84 21.19 -12.96
N GLU A 544 31.78 21.77 -13.52
CA GLU A 544 30.68 21.09 -14.22
C GLU A 544 30.95 20.83 -15.72
N ASN A 545 30.39 19.73 -16.26
CA ASN A 545 29.65 19.71 -17.54
C ASN A 545 29.09 18.30 -17.82
N HIS A 546 27.75 18.16 -17.91
CA HIS A 546 27.09 16.92 -18.35
C HIS A 546 26.55 17.06 -19.77
N ILE A 547 26.98 16.17 -20.67
CA ILE A 547 26.30 15.89 -21.94
C ILE A 547 25.87 14.42 -21.91
N GLY A 548 24.60 14.14 -22.18
CA GLY A 548 24.00 12.82 -22.07
C GLY A 548 24.29 11.90 -23.26
N ASN A 549 24.39 10.59 -23.01
CA ASN A 549 24.44 9.55 -24.03
C ASN A 549 23.16 8.70 -23.99
N GLU A 550 22.43 8.60 -25.10
CA GLU A 550 21.29 7.69 -25.22
C GLU A 550 21.74 6.23 -25.38
N VAL A 551 21.24 5.33 -24.53
CA VAL A 551 21.57 3.90 -24.60
C VAL A 551 20.61 3.17 -25.54
N ARG A 552 21.10 2.78 -26.73
CA ARG A 552 20.35 1.96 -27.70
C ARG A 552 20.19 0.50 -27.27
N ILE A 553 19.13 0.18 -26.54
CA ILE A 553 18.75 -1.22 -26.25
C ILE A 553 18.14 -1.86 -27.52
N THR A 554 18.73 -2.98 -27.97
CA THR A 554 18.31 -3.69 -29.19
C THR A 554 17.64 -5.02 -28.85
N TYR A 555 16.37 -5.17 -29.18
CA TYR A 555 15.62 -6.43 -28.97
C TYR A 555 15.65 -7.33 -30.21
N MET A 556 16.09 -8.58 -30.04
CA MET A 556 15.93 -9.64 -31.04
C MET A 556 14.56 -10.31 -30.89
N CYS A 557 13.90 -10.61 -32.01
CA CYS A 557 12.73 -11.49 -32.04
C CYS A 557 13.05 -12.74 -32.87
N LYS A 558 13.21 -13.89 -32.22
CA LYS A 558 13.28 -15.20 -32.90
C LYS A 558 11.86 -15.65 -33.24
N ARG A 559 11.67 -16.20 -34.44
CA ARG A 559 10.38 -16.65 -34.96
C ARG A 559 10.44 -18.15 -35.25
N SER A 560 9.70 -18.96 -34.50
CA SER A 560 9.39 -20.34 -34.84
C SER A 560 8.17 -20.40 -35.77
N TRP A 561 8.15 -21.39 -36.66
CA TRP A 561 6.95 -21.99 -37.28
C TRP A 561 7.40 -23.22 -38.08
N THR A 562 6.59 -24.28 -38.11
CA THR A 562 6.93 -25.57 -38.73
C THR A 562 5.76 -26.14 -39.54
N GLY A 563 6.04 -26.55 -40.77
CA GLY A 563 5.09 -27.25 -41.65
C GLY A 563 4.15 -26.35 -42.46
N THR A 564 3.71 -26.71 -43.68
CA THR A 564 4.15 -27.83 -44.54
C THR A 564 3.80 -27.52 -46.00
N THR A 565 4.77 -27.61 -46.93
CA THR A 565 4.69 -28.19 -48.29
C THR A 565 5.95 -27.82 -49.08
N SER A 566 6.28 -28.59 -50.13
CA SER A 566 7.59 -28.53 -50.80
C SER A 566 7.47 -28.52 -52.33
N GLU A 567 8.03 -27.49 -52.97
CA GLU A 567 8.44 -27.56 -54.38
C GLU A 567 9.90 -27.10 -54.51
N LYS A 568 10.68 -27.83 -55.32
CA LYS A 568 12.02 -27.41 -55.75
C LYS A 568 11.91 -26.57 -57.02
N LYS A 569 12.55 -25.40 -57.07
CA LYS A 569 13.01 -24.79 -58.33
C LYS A 569 14.44 -24.29 -58.18
N GLU A 570 15.19 -24.36 -59.26
CA GLU A 570 16.65 -24.29 -59.28
C GLU A 570 17.18 -22.88 -59.56
N GLY A 571 18.48 -22.69 -59.27
CA GLY A 571 19.39 -21.96 -60.16
C GLY A 571 19.10 -20.49 -60.48
N THR A 572 19.62 -19.57 -59.65
CA THR A 572 20.46 -18.45 -60.15
C THR A 572 21.17 -17.71 -59.01
N LYS A 573 22.51 -17.81 -58.94
CA LYS A 573 23.33 -16.94 -58.08
C LYS A 573 23.46 -15.54 -58.70
N LYS A 574 22.61 -14.58 -58.31
CA LYS A 574 22.86 -13.16 -58.61
C LYS A 574 23.97 -12.61 -57.70
N LYS A 575 24.89 -11.82 -58.25
CA LYS A 575 25.96 -11.13 -57.48
C LYS A 575 25.33 -10.24 -56.39
N LYS A 576 25.90 -10.23 -55.19
CA LYS A 576 25.60 -9.24 -54.15
C LYS A 576 26.39 -7.95 -54.46
N ASN A 577 25.73 -6.94 -55.01
CA ASN A 577 26.30 -5.59 -55.03
C ASN A 577 26.37 -5.06 -53.58
N ARG A 578 27.46 -4.37 -53.22
CA ARG A 578 27.48 -3.51 -52.03
C ARG A 578 26.56 -2.30 -52.29
N VAL A 579 25.87 -1.85 -51.25
CA VAL A 579 24.84 -0.80 -51.32
C VAL A 579 25.06 0.16 -50.18
N LYS A 580 25.30 1.44 -50.49
CA LYS A 580 25.45 2.50 -49.48
C LYS A 580 24.07 3.08 -49.19
N THR A 581 23.74 3.18 -47.90
CA THR A 581 22.48 3.77 -47.43
C THR A 581 22.80 5.06 -46.69
N VAL A 582 22.07 6.14 -46.98
CA VAL A 582 22.22 7.45 -46.34
C VAL A 582 20.87 7.82 -45.72
N GLU A 583 20.83 8.19 -44.44
CA GLU A 583 19.59 8.66 -43.81
C GLU A 583 19.29 10.11 -44.22
N LEU A 584 18.00 10.43 -44.36
CA LEU A 584 17.51 11.74 -44.83
C LEU A 584 16.72 12.44 -43.71
N PRO A 585 16.90 13.76 -43.52
CA PRO A 585 16.10 14.53 -42.56
C PRO A 585 14.62 14.56 -42.95
N ILE A 586 13.76 14.39 -41.95
CA ILE A 586 12.29 14.45 -42.08
C ILE A 586 11.79 15.64 -41.26
N GLU A 587 10.96 16.47 -41.88
CA GLU A 587 10.20 17.51 -41.20
C GLU A 587 8.73 17.07 -41.06
N ALA A 588 8.15 17.22 -39.88
CA ALA A 588 6.80 16.75 -39.58
C ALA A 588 5.92 17.91 -39.08
N HIS A 589 4.85 18.18 -39.81
CA HIS A 589 3.81 19.14 -39.45
C HIS A 589 2.55 18.37 -39.05
N THR A 590 2.35 18.18 -37.74
CA THR A 590 1.20 17.45 -37.17
C THR A 590 0.38 18.36 -36.25
N HIS A 591 -0.70 17.81 -35.71
CA HIS A 591 -1.38 18.36 -34.53
C HIS A 591 -0.43 18.47 -33.32
N GLY A 592 -0.85 19.26 -32.31
CA GLY A 592 -0.11 19.53 -31.08
C GLY A 592 0.59 20.89 -31.05
N TYR A 593 1.26 21.20 -29.94
CA TYR A 593 2.10 22.40 -29.80
C TYR A 593 3.49 22.21 -30.42
N SER A 594 4.10 23.31 -30.87
CA SER A 594 5.54 23.37 -31.14
C SER A 594 6.34 23.25 -29.84
N GLN A 595 7.61 22.86 -29.93
CA GLN A 595 8.47 22.76 -28.74
C GLN A 595 8.63 24.11 -28.02
N THR A 596 8.62 25.23 -28.74
CA THR A 596 8.70 26.57 -28.16
C THR A 596 7.45 26.92 -27.36
N GLU A 597 6.26 26.66 -27.89
CA GLU A 597 5.00 26.83 -27.15
C GLU A 597 4.95 25.91 -25.92
N LEU A 598 5.35 24.65 -26.08
CA LEU A 598 5.35 23.67 -24.99
C LEU A 598 6.28 24.09 -23.84
N ASN A 599 7.50 24.56 -24.15
CA ASN A 599 8.44 25.09 -23.16
C ASN A 599 7.85 26.30 -22.43
N ASN A 600 7.20 27.23 -23.13
CA ASN A 600 6.55 28.39 -22.53
C ASN A 600 5.41 27.99 -21.58
N TYR A 601 4.60 26.99 -21.96
CA TYR A 601 3.53 26.47 -21.10
C TYR A 601 4.06 25.70 -19.88
N MET A 602 5.16 24.95 -20.02
CA MET A 602 5.87 24.35 -18.89
C MET A 602 6.38 25.41 -17.90
N GLU A 603 6.96 26.51 -18.39
CA GLU A 603 7.44 27.60 -17.52
C GLU A 603 6.27 28.29 -16.77
N LEU A 604 5.12 28.46 -17.43
CA LEU A 604 3.91 29.00 -16.81
C LEU A 604 3.34 28.06 -15.73
N GLU A 605 3.25 26.75 -16.00
CA GLU A 605 2.80 25.76 -15.01
C GLU A 605 3.74 25.75 -13.78
N CYS A 606 5.06 25.75 -14.00
CA CYS A 606 6.04 25.84 -12.92
C CYS A 606 5.89 27.12 -12.07
N LYS A 607 5.54 28.26 -12.67
CA LYS A 607 5.25 29.51 -11.93
C LYS A 607 3.96 29.38 -11.09
N MET A 608 2.91 28.76 -11.63
CA MET A 608 1.68 28.52 -10.87
C MET A 608 1.91 27.56 -9.71
N ILE A 609 2.66 26.46 -9.91
CA ILE A 609 3.07 25.53 -8.83
C ILE A 609 3.85 26.24 -7.72
N ALA A 610 4.78 27.13 -8.08
CA ALA A 610 5.52 27.92 -7.11
C ALA A 610 4.60 28.87 -6.32
N SER A 611 3.62 29.49 -6.98
CA SER A 611 2.61 30.36 -6.36
C SER A 611 1.71 29.58 -5.39
N ASP A 612 1.16 28.44 -5.81
CA ASP A 612 0.33 27.57 -4.97
C ASP A 612 1.08 27.14 -3.70
N ARG A 613 2.37 26.79 -3.86
CA ARG A 613 3.24 26.40 -2.75
C ARG A 613 3.51 27.55 -1.80
N GLN A 614 3.79 28.76 -2.29
CA GLN A 614 4.02 29.93 -1.45
C GLN A 614 2.78 30.31 -0.65
N GLU A 615 1.59 30.28 -1.26
CA GLU A 615 0.34 30.55 -0.55
C GLU A 615 0.05 29.46 0.49
N LYS A 616 0.28 28.18 0.17
CA LYS A 616 0.16 27.11 1.17
C LYS A 616 1.11 27.34 2.36
N GLU A 617 2.39 27.58 2.11
CA GLU A 617 3.37 27.79 3.19
C GLU A 617 3.07 29.07 4.02
N ARG A 618 2.37 30.05 3.44
CA ARG A 618 1.86 31.23 4.15
C ARG A 618 0.68 30.88 5.07
N VAL A 619 -0.30 30.12 4.57
CA VAL A 619 -1.46 29.66 5.35
C VAL A 619 -1.03 28.71 6.47
N ASP A 620 -0.15 27.74 6.18
CA ASP A 620 0.40 26.82 7.18
C ASP A 620 1.14 27.61 8.31
N ALA A 621 1.87 28.68 7.96
CA ALA A 621 2.54 29.54 8.95
C ALA A 621 1.57 30.40 9.79
N ARG A 622 0.47 30.89 9.19
CA ARG A 622 -0.60 31.59 9.93
C ARG A 622 -1.27 30.66 10.93
N ASN A 623 -1.67 29.47 10.47
CA ASN A 623 -2.36 28.46 11.28
C ASN A 623 -1.48 27.98 12.45
N ALA A 624 -0.16 27.87 12.25
CA ALA A 624 0.79 27.53 13.32
C ALA A 624 0.97 28.64 14.38
N LEU A 625 0.72 29.91 14.02
CA LEU A 625 0.65 31.02 14.98
C LEU A 625 -0.70 31.01 15.73
N GLU A 626 -1.80 30.82 15.00
CA GLU A 626 -3.17 30.70 15.52
C GLU A 626 -3.28 29.55 16.56
N GLU A 627 -2.82 28.34 16.21
CA GLU A 627 -2.80 27.17 17.12
C GLU A 627 -1.93 27.42 18.36
N TYR A 628 -0.77 28.09 18.23
CA TYR A 628 0.10 28.42 19.36
C TYR A 628 -0.52 29.43 20.32
N VAL A 629 -1.25 30.42 19.81
CA VAL A 629 -1.96 31.43 20.64
C VAL A 629 -3.05 30.75 21.46
N TYR A 630 -3.86 29.88 20.85
CA TYR A 630 -4.87 29.10 21.57
C TYR A 630 -4.26 28.12 22.58
N GLU A 631 -3.22 27.37 22.20
CA GLU A 631 -2.52 26.42 23.10
C GLU A 631 -1.98 27.14 24.35
N LEU A 632 -1.18 28.20 24.15
CA LEU A 632 -0.48 28.86 25.25
C LEU A 632 -1.44 29.59 26.19
N ARG A 633 -2.48 30.26 25.67
CA ARG A 633 -3.49 30.95 26.50
C ARG A 633 -4.27 29.97 27.37
N GLY A 634 -4.68 28.82 26.82
CA GLY A 634 -5.34 27.77 27.59
C GLY A 634 -4.47 27.27 28.75
N LYS A 635 -3.21 26.93 28.44
CA LYS A 635 -2.26 26.41 29.44
C LYS A 635 -1.83 27.42 30.51
N LEU A 636 -1.76 28.72 30.16
CA LEU A 636 -1.49 29.81 31.13
C LEU A 636 -2.69 30.12 32.04
N SER A 637 -3.89 29.69 31.67
CA SER A 637 -5.12 29.88 32.47
C SER A 637 -5.36 28.79 33.50
N SER A 638 -4.67 27.64 33.38
CA SER A 638 -4.80 26.48 34.27
C SER A 638 -3.69 26.42 35.32
N GLU A 639 -4.08 26.30 36.60
CA GLU A 639 -3.15 26.11 37.73
C GLU A 639 -2.48 24.72 37.71
N ASP A 640 -3.17 23.73 37.15
CA ASP A 640 -2.67 22.37 36.88
C ASP A 640 -1.68 22.33 35.69
N GLU A 641 -1.47 23.44 34.97
CA GLU A 641 -0.53 23.52 33.86
C GLU A 641 0.56 24.59 34.03
N LEU A 642 0.49 25.73 33.32
CA LEU A 642 1.61 26.68 33.27
C LEU A 642 1.45 27.84 34.26
N ALA A 643 0.24 28.09 34.79
CA ALA A 643 -0.01 29.29 35.61
C ALA A 643 0.84 29.34 36.90
N THR A 644 1.31 28.20 37.42
CA THR A 644 2.17 28.14 38.62
C THR A 644 3.69 28.24 38.33
N PHE A 645 4.10 28.33 37.06
CA PHE A 645 5.50 28.41 36.59
C PHE A 645 5.88 29.79 36.02
N VAL A 646 4.98 30.76 36.11
CA VAL A 646 5.12 32.15 35.69
C VAL A 646 4.66 33.07 36.82
N SER A 647 5.26 34.26 37.00
CA SER A 647 4.72 35.20 38.00
C SER A 647 3.39 35.80 37.53
N GLU A 648 2.51 36.18 38.46
CA GLU A 648 1.19 36.72 38.10
C GLU A 648 1.29 37.96 37.17
N ASN A 649 2.28 38.82 37.39
CA ASN A 649 2.52 39.99 36.53
C ASN A 649 2.96 39.60 35.11
N GLU A 650 3.88 38.62 34.97
CA GLU A 650 4.29 38.08 33.67
C GLU A 650 3.12 37.37 32.97
N ARG A 651 2.34 36.55 33.71
CA ARG A 651 1.16 35.84 33.20
C ARG A 651 0.14 36.82 32.63
N ASN A 652 -0.22 37.84 33.41
CA ASN A 652 -1.23 38.81 33.03
C ASN A 652 -0.75 39.72 31.87
N SER A 653 0.57 39.93 31.74
CA SER A 653 1.19 40.60 30.59
C SER A 653 1.20 39.73 29.32
N LEU A 654 1.51 38.44 29.46
CA LEU A 654 1.58 37.49 28.35
C LEU A 654 0.19 37.12 27.83
N CYS A 655 -0.82 36.95 28.69
CA CYS A 655 -2.21 36.73 28.25
C CYS A 655 -2.71 37.88 27.39
N ARG A 656 -2.48 39.15 27.81
CA ARG A 656 -2.81 40.33 26.98
C ARG A 656 -2.12 40.30 25.63
N GLN A 657 -0.82 39.98 25.58
CA GLN A 657 -0.08 39.84 24.30
C GLN A 657 -0.61 38.71 23.41
N LEU A 658 -1.27 37.69 23.98
CA LEU A 658 -1.92 36.61 23.21
C LEU A 658 -3.30 37.04 22.72
N ASP A 659 -4.08 37.74 23.55
CA ASP A 659 -5.37 38.33 23.15
C ASP A 659 -5.18 39.40 22.06
N ASP A 660 -4.17 40.27 22.21
CA ASP A 660 -3.75 41.25 21.21
C ASP A 660 -3.28 40.57 19.91
N MET A 661 -2.67 39.37 19.98
CA MET A 661 -2.27 38.61 18.80
C MET A 661 -3.45 37.94 18.08
N GLU A 662 -4.45 37.46 18.83
CA GLU A 662 -5.69 36.92 18.27
C GLU A 662 -6.47 38.02 17.54
N ASN A 663 -6.64 39.19 18.17
CA ASN A 663 -7.24 40.36 17.54
C ASN A 663 -6.46 40.76 16.27
N TRP A 664 -5.13 40.82 16.35
CA TRP A 664 -4.29 41.10 15.18
C TRP A 664 -4.47 40.07 14.05
N LEU A 665 -4.54 38.77 14.35
CA LEU A 665 -4.74 37.70 13.36
C LEU A 665 -6.05 37.84 12.57
N TYR A 666 -7.11 38.37 13.18
CA TYR A 666 -8.41 38.58 12.55
C TYR A 666 -8.62 40.01 11.99
N GLU A 667 -7.66 40.91 12.20
CA GLU A 667 -7.65 42.28 11.65
C GLU A 667 -6.47 42.48 10.68
N GLU A 668 -5.44 43.25 11.05
CA GLU A 668 -4.28 43.57 10.19
C GLU A 668 -3.48 42.33 9.72
N GLY A 669 -3.60 41.24 10.46
CA GLY A 669 -2.89 39.98 10.27
C GLY A 669 -3.60 38.97 9.35
N GLU A 670 -4.79 39.24 8.79
CA GLU A 670 -5.50 38.25 7.97
C GLU A 670 -4.67 37.81 6.74
N ASP A 671 -3.99 38.77 6.09
CA ASP A 671 -3.31 38.57 4.81
C ASP A 671 -1.84 39.00 4.78
N CYS A 672 -1.15 38.84 5.92
CA CYS A 672 0.27 39.11 6.02
C CYS A 672 1.16 38.10 5.26
N ASN A 673 2.39 38.54 4.93
CA ASN A 673 3.44 37.69 4.36
C ASN A 673 3.87 36.59 5.36
N ARG A 674 4.19 35.39 4.85
CA ARG A 674 4.66 34.23 5.61
C ARG A 674 5.66 34.58 6.71
N GLN A 675 6.66 35.40 6.42
CA GLN A 675 7.73 35.71 7.37
C GLN A 675 7.21 36.46 8.62
N ILE A 676 6.18 37.30 8.47
CA ILE A 676 5.58 38.04 9.59
C ILE A 676 4.98 37.07 10.61
N TYR A 677 4.25 36.03 10.17
CA TYR A 677 3.72 35.00 11.08
C TYR A 677 4.83 34.21 11.78
N VAL A 678 5.91 33.88 11.06
CA VAL A 678 7.07 33.17 11.61
C VAL A 678 7.80 34.03 12.66
N ASP A 679 7.97 35.32 12.41
CA ASP A 679 8.61 36.26 13.34
C ASP A 679 7.76 36.48 14.59
N LYS A 680 6.44 36.67 14.43
CA LYS A 680 5.46 36.80 15.53
C LYS A 680 5.40 35.53 16.38
N LEU A 681 5.37 34.34 15.76
CA LEU A 681 5.42 33.05 16.45
C LEU A 681 6.74 32.87 17.21
N SER A 682 7.86 33.31 16.63
CA SER A 682 9.17 33.27 17.29
C SER A 682 9.23 34.22 18.50
N GLN A 683 8.65 35.42 18.40
CA GLN A 683 8.52 36.36 19.52
C GLN A 683 7.70 35.77 20.67
N LEU A 684 6.54 35.15 20.38
CA LEU A 684 5.74 34.48 21.41
C LEU A 684 6.44 33.25 22.00
N LYS A 685 7.15 32.45 21.20
CA LYS A 685 7.93 31.31 21.69
C LYS A 685 9.05 31.72 22.64
N ASN A 686 9.71 32.86 22.40
CA ASN A 686 10.72 33.40 23.31
C ASN A 686 10.15 33.76 24.71
N LEU A 687 8.83 33.91 24.85
CA LEU A 687 8.15 34.16 26.13
C LEU A 687 7.50 32.89 26.70
N GLY A 688 6.82 32.11 25.87
CA GLY A 688 6.07 30.92 26.27
C GLY A 688 6.92 29.67 26.52
N GLU A 689 7.93 29.41 25.68
CA GLU A 689 8.76 28.21 25.81
C GLU A 689 9.58 28.20 27.10
N PRO A 690 10.18 29.31 27.61
CA PRO A 690 10.81 29.30 28.92
C PRO A 690 9.88 28.94 30.08
N ILE A 691 8.58 29.26 30.00
CA ILE A 691 7.58 28.87 31.01
C ILE A 691 7.29 27.38 30.90
N LYS A 692 7.12 26.86 29.67
CA LYS A 692 7.08 25.42 29.42
C LYS A 692 8.33 24.74 29.95
N THR A 693 9.53 25.31 29.78
CA THR A 693 10.80 24.78 30.30
C THR A 693 10.92 24.85 31.84
N ARG A 694 10.31 25.85 32.51
CA ARG A 694 10.29 25.92 33.99
C ARG A 694 9.37 24.89 34.61
N ARG A 695 8.21 24.64 33.99
CA ARG A 695 7.46 23.40 34.23
C ARG A 695 8.39 22.23 33.95
N LEU A 696 9.02 22.20 32.78
CA LEU A 696 9.76 21.03 32.29
C LEU A 696 10.94 20.59 33.16
N GLU A 697 11.54 21.51 33.89
CA GLU A 697 12.61 21.19 34.83
C GLU A 697 12.11 20.86 36.23
N PHE A 698 10.83 21.06 36.56
CA PHE A 698 10.26 20.86 37.90
C PHE A 698 9.72 19.45 38.13
N GLU A 699 8.74 18.99 37.34
CA GLU A 699 8.05 17.71 37.58
C GLU A 699 9.00 16.51 37.32
N LEU A 700 10.00 16.71 36.45
CA LEU A 700 11.09 15.77 36.08
C LEU A 700 12.04 15.43 37.24
N ARG A 701 12.28 16.43 38.07
CA ARG A 701 13.46 16.54 38.94
C ARG A 701 13.48 15.53 40.09
N PRO A 702 12.35 15.23 40.78
CA PRO A 702 12.30 14.20 41.80
C PRO A 702 12.78 12.84 41.27
N THR A 703 12.31 12.42 40.10
CA THR A 703 12.63 11.12 39.50
C THR A 703 14.13 10.96 39.27
N VAL A 704 14.77 11.94 38.63
CA VAL A 704 16.20 11.85 38.29
C VAL A 704 17.10 12.07 39.51
N LEU A 705 16.67 12.85 40.51
CA LEU A 705 17.35 12.92 41.81
C LEU A 705 17.27 11.60 42.58
N GLU A 706 16.21 10.80 42.39
CA GLU A 706 16.03 9.50 43.05
C GLU A 706 16.71 8.35 42.30
N GLU A 707 16.82 8.44 40.96
CA GLU A 707 17.75 7.61 40.18
C GLU A 707 19.19 7.74 40.69
N LEU A 708 19.67 8.97 40.91
CA LEU A 708 21.02 9.20 41.44
C LEU A 708 21.15 8.72 42.90
N ALA A 709 20.13 8.92 43.74
CA ALA A 709 20.12 8.43 45.12
C ALA A 709 20.15 6.89 45.20
N SER A 710 19.36 6.20 44.37
CA SER A 710 19.28 4.74 44.35
C SER A 710 20.56 4.09 43.82
N VAL A 711 21.17 4.66 42.78
CA VAL A 711 22.49 4.24 42.28
C VAL A 711 23.56 4.40 43.37
N LEU A 712 23.64 5.56 44.05
CA LEU A 712 24.53 5.76 45.20
C LEU A 712 24.29 4.74 46.32
N GLN A 713 23.02 4.41 46.62
CA GLN A 713 22.67 3.43 47.66
C GLN A 713 23.08 2.00 47.26
N LEU A 714 22.95 1.62 45.99
CA LEU A 714 23.39 0.32 45.47
C LEU A 714 24.92 0.19 45.50
N THR A 715 25.65 1.22 45.07
CA THR A 715 27.12 1.25 45.18
C THR A 715 27.56 1.13 46.63
N ARG A 716 26.91 1.85 47.56
CA ARG A 716 27.23 1.77 48.99
C ARG A 716 27.02 0.35 49.55
N LYS A 717 25.90 -0.30 49.21
CA LYS A 717 25.65 -1.71 49.56
C LYS A 717 26.74 -2.67 49.02
N ALA A 718 27.27 -2.43 47.81
CA ALA A 718 28.36 -3.24 47.27
C ALA A 718 29.69 -3.05 48.04
N VAL A 719 30.02 -1.82 48.44
CA VAL A 719 31.17 -1.53 49.32
C VAL A 719 31.00 -2.20 50.70
N ASP A 720 29.80 -2.19 51.26
CA ASP A 720 29.50 -2.85 52.53
C ASP A 720 29.52 -4.40 52.40
N GLN A 721 29.11 -4.95 51.27
CA GLN A 721 29.22 -6.40 50.97
C GLN A 721 30.68 -6.85 50.79
N TYR A 722 31.53 -6.06 50.12
CA TYR A 722 32.98 -6.30 50.08
C TYR A 722 33.57 -6.35 51.50
N ARG A 723 33.20 -5.39 52.36
CA ARG A 723 33.63 -5.35 53.77
C ARG A 723 33.11 -6.51 54.61
N ALA A 724 31.97 -7.10 54.25
CA ALA A 724 31.43 -8.30 54.87
C ALA A 724 32.12 -9.60 54.40
N GLY A 725 33.05 -9.52 53.43
CA GLY A 725 33.74 -10.70 52.88
C GLY A 725 32.92 -11.47 51.84
N ASP A 726 31.97 -10.82 51.16
CA ASP A 726 31.18 -11.44 50.09
C ASP A 726 32.09 -11.89 48.94
N ASP A 727 32.05 -13.19 48.61
CA ASP A 727 32.95 -13.76 47.61
C ASP A 727 32.74 -13.19 46.20
N ARG A 728 31.61 -12.53 45.92
CA ARG A 728 31.41 -11.83 44.63
C ARG A 728 32.35 -10.64 44.43
N TYR A 729 32.98 -10.13 45.50
CA TYR A 729 33.90 -9.00 45.45
C TYR A 729 35.31 -9.32 46.00
N SER A 730 35.58 -10.56 46.43
CA SER A 730 36.82 -10.98 47.11
C SER A 730 38.12 -10.79 46.31
N HIS A 731 38.02 -10.63 44.99
CA HIS A 731 39.12 -10.38 44.05
C HIS A 731 39.39 -8.89 43.76
N LEU A 732 38.59 -7.98 44.34
CA LEU A 732 38.77 -6.53 44.16
C LEU A 732 39.84 -5.99 45.12
N ALA A 733 40.71 -5.12 44.61
CA ALA A 733 41.77 -4.51 45.40
C ALA A 733 41.21 -3.39 46.29
N GLU A 734 41.60 -3.40 47.57
CA GLU A 734 41.15 -2.47 48.60
C GLU A 734 41.23 -1.00 48.16
N ARG A 735 42.38 -0.59 47.63
CA ARG A 735 42.65 0.75 47.05
C ARG A 735 41.68 1.21 45.96
N ASP A 736 41.00 0.28 45.30
CA ASP A 736 40.07 0.55 44.20
C ASP A 736 38.63 0.62 44.76
N ILE A 737 38.31 -0.13 45.83
CA ILE A 737 37.10 0.06 46.64
C ILE A 737 37.13 1.38 47.42
N GLU A 738 38.30 1.82 47.93
CA GLU A 738 38.47 3.14 48.56
C GLU A 738 38.08 4.29 47.61
N LYS A 739 38.42 4.18 46.32
CA LYS A 739 38.01 5.17 45.30
C LYS A 739 36.49 5.16 45.09
N VAL A 740 35.88 3.98 45.04
CA VAL A 740 34.41 3.84 44.93
C VAL A 740 33.73 4.50 46.14
N GLN A 741 34.21 4.26 47.36
CA GLN A 741 33.68 4.94 48.55
C GLN A 741 33.86 6.46 48.46
N HIS A 742 35.04 6.95 48.07
CA HIS A 742 35.28 8.39 47.96
C HIS A 742 34.37 9.05 46.92
N SER A 743 34.12 8.38 45.79
CA SER A 743 33.16 8.84 44.77
C SER A 743 31.72 8.86 45.32
N VAL A 744 31.31 7.86 46.12
CA VAL A 744 29.99 7.85 46.78
C VAL A 744 29.86 9.04 47.72
N GLU A 745 30.88 9.33 48.53
CA GLU A 745 30.84 10.45 49.49
C GLU A 745 30.82 11.82 48.80
N GLN A 746 31.57 12.00 47.70
CA GLN A 746 31.54 13.24 46.90
C GLN A 746 30.17 13.45 46.24
N THR A 747 29.68 12.48 45.47
CA THR A 747 28.43 12.65 44.70
C THR A 747 27.19 12.66 45.61
N HIS A 748 27.19 11.95 46.74
CA HIS A 748 26.15 12.08 47.77
C HIS A 748 26.14 13.47 48.41
N LYS A 749 27.32 14.07 48.67
CA LYS A 749 27.39 15.45 49.17
C LYS A 749 26.82 16.44 48.16
N TRP A 750 27.20 16.32 46.88
CA TRP A 750 26.64 17.13 45.79
C TRP A 750 25.11 16.99 45.71
N LEU A 751 24.61 15.76 45.79
CA LEU A 751 23.17 15.47 45.72
C LEU A 751 22.39 16.19 46.82
N GLU A 752 22.86 16.15 48.07
CA GLU A 752 22.21 16.82 49.20
C GLU A 752 22.32 18.35 49.11
N GLU A 753 23.49 18.89 48.71
CA GLU A 753 23.65 20.32 48.47
C GLU A 753 22.69 20.83 47.38
N LYS A 754 22.51 20.07 46.29
CA LYS A 754 21.53 20.41 45.24
C LYS A 754 20.08 20.22 45.70
N ARG A 755 19.73 19.13 46.38
CA ARG A 755 18.38 18.90 46.95
C ARG A 755 17.96 20.07 47.86
N ALA A 756 18.87 20.55 48.72
CA ALA A 756 18.62 21.70 49.61
C ALA A 756 18.38 23.01 48.85
N VAL A 757 19.24 23.36 47.88
CA VAL A 757 19.10 24.60 47.08
C VAL A 757 17.84 24.56 46.21
N LEU A 758 17.49 23.41 45.65
CA LEU A 758 16.29 23.21 44.84
C LEU A 758 15.00 23.36 45.65
N ALA A 759 14.97 22.89 46.91
CA ALA A 759 13.83 23.05 47.80
C ALA A 759 13.51 24.52 48.14
N GLY A 760 14.51 25.41 48.08
CA GLY A 760 14.34 26.85 48.27
C GLY A 760 14.03 27.66 47.01
N THR A 761 13.95 27.04 45.82
CA THR A 761 13.79 27.76 44.55
C THR A 761 12.31 27.92 44.16
N PRO A 762 11.81 29.15 43.89
CA PRO A 762 10.44 29.36 43.41
C PRO A 762 10.19 28.72 42.02
N ARG A 763 9.01 28.12 41.81
CA ARG A 763 8.60 27.53 40.51
C ARG A 763 8.65 28.51 39.33
N THR A 764 8.55 29.81 39.60
CA THR A 764 8.57 30.88 38.61
C THR A 764 9.99 31.27 38.14
N GLN A 765 11.04 30.71 38.74
CA GLN A 765 12.43 30.96 38.37
C GLN A 765 13.04 29.78 37.63
N ASN A 766 14.09 30.05 36.85
CA ASN A 766 14.87 29.00 36.19
C ASN A 766 15.64 28.18 37.27
N PRO A 767 15.79 26.86 37.09
CA PRO A 767 16.39 26.00 38.11
C PRO A 767 17.90 26.25 38.29
N PRO A 768 18.44 26.19 39.52
CA PRO A 768 19.88 26.31 39.81
C PRO A 768 20.71 25.06 39.47
N VAL A 769 20.06 23.96 39.07
CA VAL A 769 20.68 22.82 38.38
C VAL A 769 19.62 22.16 37.50
N THR A 770 19.96 21.86 36.25
CA THR A 770 19.03 21.23 35.29
C THR A 770 19.08 19.71 35.35
N VAL A 771 18.05 19.03 34.86
CA VAL A 771 18.04 17.57 34.78
C VAL A 771 19.17 17.01 33.92
N ALA A 772 19.52 17.69 32.82
CA ALA A 772 20.68 17.32 32.01
C ALA A 772 21.98 17.28 32.86
N GLN A 773 22.16 18.23 33.77
CA GLN A 773 23.31 18.27 34.69
C GLN A 773 23.24 17.15 35.75
N ILE A 774 22.05 16.82 36.28
CA ILE A 774 21.89 15.71 37.25
C ILE A 774 22.18 14.35 36.58
N ARG A 775 21.75 14.16 35.31
CA ARG A 775 22.09 12.96 34.54
C ARG A 775 23.57 12.89 34.18
N GLN A 776 24.20 14.01 33.86
CA GLN A 776 25.64 14.10 33.63
C GLN A 776 26.46 13.75 34.89
N GLU A 777 26.01 14.18 36.07
CA GLU A 777 26.61 13.81 37.36
C GLU A 777 26.47 12.31 37.63
N LYS A 778 25.26 11.74 37.43
CA LYS A 778 25.01 10.29 37.50
C LYS A 778 25.93 9.50 36.57
N GLN A 779 26.04 9.89 35.31
CA GLN A 779 26.89 9.21 34.32
C GLN A 779 28.39 9.34 34.69
N THR A 780 28.81 10.49 35.22
CA THR A 780 30.18 10.70 35.71
C THR A 780 30.52 9.74 36.86
N PHE A 781 29.59 9.59 37.81
CA PHE A 781 29.71 8.66 38.92
C PHE A 781 29.75 7.19 38.45
N GLU A 782 28.82 6.78 37.59
CA GLU A 782 28.75 5.42 37.04
C GLU A 782 30.01 5.04 36.25
N ASN A 783 30.59 5.98 35.49
CA ASN A 783 31.85 5.79 34.76
C ASN A 783 33.07 5.56 35.68
N ILE A 784 33.05 6.09 36.90
CA ILE A 784 34.12 5.87 37.90
C ILE A 784 33.94 4.52 38.60
N VAL A 785 32.69 4.16 38.92
CA VAL A 785 32.35 3.04 39.80
C VAL A 785 32.22 1.71 39.07
N ASN A 786 31.52 1.68 37.93
CA ASN A 786 31.19 0.42 37.26
C ASN A 786 32.44 -0.36 36.82
N PRO A 787 33.48 0.24 36.20
CA PRO A 787 34.69 -0.50 35.80
C PRO A 787 35.48 -1.13 36.96
N ILE A 788 35.22 -0.71 38.20
CA ILE A 788 35.80 -1.29 39.41
C ILE A 788 34.93 -2.44 39.92
N LEU A 789 33.61 -2.22 40.07
CA LEU A 789 32.70 -3.22 40.65
C LEU A 789 32.34 -4.38 39.70
N THR A 790 32.38 -4.18 38.38
CA THR A 790 32.08 -5.23 37.37
C THR A 790 33.33 -5.95 36.86
N LYS A 791 34.50 -5.75 37.50
CA LYS A 791 35.76 -6.37 37.09
C LYS A 791 35.72 -7.89 37.36
N PRO A 792 36.03 -8.76 36.38
CA PRO A 792 35.89 -10.21 36.53
C PRO A 792 36.98 -10.86 37.40
N LYS A 793 36.68 -12.05 37.96
CA LYS A 793 37.66 -12.92 38.64
C LYS A 793 38.67 -13.51 37.64
N PRO A 794 39.96 -13.68 38.01
CA PRO A 794 40.92 -14.44 37.21
C PRO A 794 40.51 -15.91 37.04
N LYS A 795 40.78 -16.52 35.88
CA LYS A 795 40.64 -17.96 35.67
C LYS A 795 41.80 -18.73 36.31
N ALA A 796 41.55 -19.98 36.71
CA ALA A 796 42.56 -20.89 37.26
C ALA A 796 43.07 -21.87 36.18
N ASP A 797 44.31 -22.34 36.33
CA ASP A 797 44.98 -23.24 35.39
C ASP A 797 44.56 -24.72 35.51
N PRO A 798 44.60 -25.51 34.42
CA PRO A 798 44.20 -26.91 34.42
C PRO A 798 45.27 -27.87 34.99
N PRO A 799 44.88 -29.00 35.61
CA PRO A 799 45.81 -29.96 36.22
C PRO A 799 46.52 -30.88 35.19
N PRO A 800 47.71 -31.44 35.53
CA PRO A 800 48.54 -32.24 34.62
C PRO A 800 48.11 -33.72 34.49
N PRO A 801 48.45 -34.41 33.38
CA PRO A 801 48.04 -35.78 33.10
C PRO A 801 48.94 -36.88 33.72
N PRO A 802 48.39 -38.06 34.08
CA PRO A 802 49.16 -39.28 34.41
C PRO A 802 49.82 -39.95 33.18
N PRO A 803 50.80 -40.86 33.39
CA PRO A 803 51.64 -41.42 32.31
C PRO A 803 51.02 -42.60 31.54
N ALA A 804 51.60 -42.89 30.37
CA ALA A 804 51.11 -43.83 29.35
C ALA A 804 51.82 -45.20 29.34
N ASN A 805 51.60 -45.97 28.26
CA ASN A 805 52.21 -47.24 27.81
C ASN A 805 51.55 -48.56 28.34
N LYS A 806 51.39 -49.63 27.53
CA LYS A 806 51.91 -49.89 26.16
C LYS A 806 51.14 -50.98 25.37
N ASP A 807 51.20 -50.85 24.04
CA ASP A 807 51.21 -51.86 22.94
C ASP A 807 50.15 -53.00 22.82
N GLY A 808 49.61 -53.18 21.61
CA GLY A 808 48.86 -54.39 21.16
C GLY A 808 47.97 -54.14 19.93
N ASP A 809 48.34 -54.67 18.75
CA ASP A 809 47.77 -54.31 17.43
C ASP A 809 46.78 -55.34 16.83
N SER A 810 45.97 -54.88 15.87
CA SER A 810 45.28 -55.62 14.78
C SER A 810 44.01 -56.48 15.03
N THR A 811 42.86 -55.92 14.62
CA THR A 811 41.75 -56.48 13.78
C THR A 811 41.00 -57.79 14.12
N VAL A 812 39.65 -57.73 14.14
CA VAL A 812 38.67 -58.43 13.24
C VAL A 812 37.21 -58.19 13.72
N ASP A 813 36.23 -58.20 12.81
CA ASP A 813 34.80 -57.84 13.02
C ASP A 813 33.93 -58.87 13.79
N ASN A 814 32.91 -58.41 14.55
CA ASN A 814 31.45 -58.58 14.24
C ASN A 814 30.51 -57.93 15.30
N LYS A 815 29.18 -58.11 15.16
CA LYS A 815 28.09 -57.28 15.74
C LYS A 815 27.24 -57.93 16.87
N ASP A 816 26.34 -57.09 17.43
CA ASP A 816 25.08 -57.37 18.16
C ASP A 816 25.19 -57.98 19.58
N GLY A 817 24.29 -57.76 20.55
CA GLY A 817 23.13 -56.84 20.68
C GLY A 817 22.11 -57.30 21.75
N GLN A 818 21.47 -56.37 22.50
CA GLN A 818 20.33 -56.58 23.46
C GLN A 818 20.58 -57.47 24.72
N GLU A 819 19.84 -57.44 25.86
CA GLU A 819 18.92 -56.48 26.54
C GLU A 819 18.59 -56.96 28.01
N ASP A 820 17.68 -56.28 28.73
CA ASP A 820 16.71 -56.78 29.74
C ASP A 820 16.95 -56.78 31.31
N ASN A 821 16.36 -55.76 31.98
CA ASN A 821 15.33 -55.75 33.06
C ASN A 821 15.46 -56.13 34.58
N THR A 822 14.81 -55.26 35.41
CA THR A 822 14.13 -55.45 36.75
C THR A 822 14.90 -55.89 38.02
N SER A 823 14.56 -55.52 39.29
CA SER A 823 13.56 -54.62 39.95
C SER A 823 14.02 -54.33 41.44
N LYS A 824 13.29 -53.91 42.52
CA LYS A 824 11.85 -53.81 42.91
C LYS A 824 11.59 -53.02 44.24
N GLN A 825 10.38 -52.44 44.42
CA GLN A 825 9.48 -52.11 45.59
C GLN A 825 9.98 -52.12 47.09
N GLU A 826 9.41 -51.41 48.11
CA GLU A 826 8.08 -50.74 48.29
C GLU A 826 7.95 -49.73 49.51
N GLN A 827 6.76 -49.08 49.65
CA GLN A 827 6.12 -48.41 50.84
C GLN A 827 6.57 -47.00 51.32
N GLN A 828 5.74 -46.10 51.92
CA GLN A 828 4.28 -45.75 51.79
C GLN A 828 3.90 -44.43 52.55
N HIS A 829 2.71 -43.84 52.29
CA HIS A 829 1.94 -42.84 53.08
C HIS A 829 2.37 -41.32 53.14
N VAL A 830 1.51 -40.39 53.66
CA VAL A 830 0.44 -39.63 52.94
C VAL A 830 -0.23 -38.50 53.80
N LEU A 831 -0.54 -37.34 53.17
CA LEU A 831 -1.53 -36.25 53.48
C LEU A 831 -1.33 -35.09 54.54
N GLU A 832 -1.62 -33.86 54.05
CA GLU A 832 -2.53 -32.78 54.57
C GLU A 832 -2.18 -31.57 55.52
N THR A 833 -2.70 -30.40 55.10
CA THR A 833 -3.23 -29.20 55.84
C THR A 833 -2.39 -28.00 56.38
N LYS A 834 -2.50 -26.86 55.65
CA LYS A 834 -2.97 -25.49 56.03
C LYS A 834 -2.23 -24.55 57.03
N ASN A 835 -1.91 -23.35 56.48
CA ASN A 835 -2.06 -21.97 57.03
C ASN A 835 -1.52 -21.59 58.44
N GLN A 836 -0.54 -20.66 58.46
CA GLN A 836 -0.79 -19.26 58.89
C GLN A 836 0.33 -18.30 58.39
N ARG A 837 0.37 -17.03 58.86
CA ARG A 837 0.93 -15.86 58.14
C ARG A 837 2.25 -15.27 58.67
N GLN A 838 2.86 -14.46 57.80
CA GLN A 838 3.62 -13.20 58.03
C GLN A 838 5.16 -13.21 58.16
N ILE A 839 5.76 -12.38 57.27
CA ILE A 839 7.05 -11.66 57.36
C ILE A 839 8.33 -12.51 57.41
N GLY A 840 9.14 -12.48 56.33
CA GLY A 840 10.48 -13.08 56.32
C GLY A 840 11.18 -13.03 54.96
N GLN A 841 12.27 -12.30 54.88
CA GLN A 841 13.15 -11.99 53.73
C GLN A 841 13.85 -13.17 53.01
N ILE A 842 14.25 -12.86 51.76
CA ILE A 842 15.47 -13.32 51.04
C ILE A 842 15.44 -14.69 50.33
N CYS A 843 16.14 -14.74 49.19
CA CYS A 843 16.08 -15.77 48.15
C CYS A 843 17.17 -16.84 48.29
N TYR A 844 16.92 -18.01 47.70
CA TYR A 844 17.92 -18.79 46.97
C TYR A 844 17.32 -19.24 45.64
N TYR A 845 18.14 -19.26 44.58
CA TYR A 845 17.74 -19.60 43.20
C TYR A 845 17.84 -21.10 42.90
N THR A 846 16.98 -21.57 42.01
CA THR A 846 17.34 -22.49 40.90
C THR A 846 16.22 -22.47 39.85
N GLU A 847 16.60 -22.38 38.57
CA GLU A 847 15.81 -22.81 37.40
C GLU A 847 14.41 -22.19 37.19
N ALA A 848 14.37 -20.88 36.96
CA ALA A 848 13.23 -20.24 36.29
C ALA A 848 13.30 -20.48 34.76
N THR A 849 12.34 -21.26 34.25
CA THR A 849 11.97 -21.24 32.83
C THR A 849 10.74 -20.36 32.65
N GLU A 850 10.80 -19.49 31.65
CA GLU A 850 9.86 -18.39 31.47
C GLU A 850 9.30 -18.39 30.06
N GLU A 851 8.03 -18.03 29.89
CA GLU A 851 7.35 -18.07 28.61
C GLU A 851 6.77 -16.70 28.25
N ILE A 852 6.94 -16.31 26.98
CA ILE A 852 6.19 -15.22 26.38
C ILE A 852 5.51 -15.70 25.10
N SER A 853 4.18 -15.74 25.14
CA SER A 853 3.34 -15.82 23.95
C SER A 853 2.99 -14.42 23.45
N VAL A 854 3.30 -14.14 22.19
CA VAL A 854 3.15 -12.82 21.55
C VAL A 854 2.07 -12.93 20.47
N ASP A 855 0.81 -12.95 20.89
CA ASP A 855 -0.35 -13.22 20.03
C ASP A 855 -0.83 -11.98 19.24
N GLY A 856 0.08 -11.33 18.49
CA GLY A 856 -0.17 -10.37 17.39
C GLY A 856 -0.83 -9.02 17.71
N GLY A 857 -1.60 -8.94 18.79
CA GLY A 857 -2.22 -7.71 19.35
C GLY A 857 -2.19 -7.68 20.88
N PHE A 858 -1.79 -8.77 21.54
CA PHE A 858 -1.56 -8.86 22.99
C PHE A 858 -0.26 -9.61 23.27
N VAL A 859 0.44 -9.19 24.33
CA VAL A 859 1.52 -9.97 24.96
C VAL A 859 0.92 -10.72 26.14
N LYS A 860 1.32 -11.98 26.32
CA LYS A 860 1.01 -12.77 27.51
C LYS A 860 2.29 -13.44 27.99
N CYS A 861 2.71 -13.14 29.21
CA CYS A 861 3.94 -13.65 29.80
C CYS A 861 3.69 -14.28 31.16
N GLY A 862 4.57 -15.20 31.56
CA GLY A 862 4.51 -15.90 32.83
C GLY A 862 5.60 -16.95 32.97
N TYR A 863 5.46 -17.78 34.01
CA TYR A 863 6.45 -18.79 34.37
C TYR A 863 6.00 -20.19 33.91
N ALA A 864 6.96 -21.10 33.74
CA ALA A 864 6.69 -22.51 33.47
C ALA A 864 5.72 -23.13 34.52
N GLY A 865 4.94 -24.12 34.08
CA GLY A 865 3.96 -24.81 34.93
C GLY A 865 2.73 -23.99 35.34
N THR A 866 2.64 -22.71 34.96
CA THR A 866 1.49 -21.86 35.31
C THR A 866 0.28 -22.10 34.40
N ASN A 867 -0.92 -22.16 35.00
CA ASN A 867 -2.18 -22.42 34.30
C ASN A 867 -2.85 -21.15 33.72
N PHE A 868 -2.20 -20.00 33.86
CA PHE A 868 -2.65 -18.66 33.47
C PHE A 868 -1.41 -17.77 33.28
N PRO A 869 -1.40 -16.84 32.30
CA PRO A 869 -0.35 -15.82 32.23
C PRO A 869 -0.29 -14.98 33.51
N ALA A 870 0.92 -14.61 33.93
CA ALA A 870 1.14 -13.67 35.03
C ALA A 870 0.67 -12.26 34.63
N HIS A 871 0.94 -11.86 33.38
CA HIS A 871 0.46 -10.60 32.82
C HIS A 871 -0.11 -10.80 31.41
N ILE A 872 -1.13 -10.00 31.07
CA ILE A 872 -1.73 -9.89 29.74
C ILE A 872 -1.92 -8.39 29.47
N PHE A 873 -1.31 -7.86 28.41
CA PHE A 873 -1.44 -6.45 28.04
C PHE A 873 -1.40 -6.26 26.51
N PRO A 874 -1.95 -5.17 25.97
CA PRO A 874 -1.96 -4.92 24.53
C PRO A 874 -0.54 -4.79 23.94
N SER A 875 -0.32 -5.33 22.75
CA SER A 875 0.98 -5.22 22.06
C SER A 875 1.05 -3.93 21.23
N MET A 876 1.11 -2.80 21.93
CA MET A 876 1.03 -1.45 21.35
C MET A 876 2.00 -0.47 22.01
N VAL A 877 2.42 0.53 21.24
CA VAL A 877 3.29 1.64 21.66
C VAL A 877 2.62 2.95 21.25
N GLY A 878 2.35 3.83 22.21
CA GLY A 878 1.70 5.11 22.00
C GLY A 878 2.65 6.28 22.20
N ARG A 879 2.84 7.11 21.18
CA ARG A 879 3.63 8.36 21.25
C ARG A 879 2.67 9.55 21.41
N PRO A 880 2.95 10.56 22.24
CA PRO A 880 2.06 11.71 22.41
C PRO A 880 1.76 12.45 21.11
N ILE A 881 0.47 12.63 20.77
CA ILE A 881 0.07 13.56 19.72
C ILE A 881 0.26 14.97 20.28
N ILE A 882 0.95 15.85 19.55
CA ILE A 882 1.10 17.25 19.93
C ILE A 882 -0.23 17.99 19.71
N ARG A 883 -1.16 17.82 20.66
CA ARG A 883 -2.39 18.60 20.87
C ARG A 883 -2.65 18.76 22.38
N ALA A 884 -3.43 19.78 22.74
CA ALA A 884 -3.53 20.25 24.13
C ALA A 884 -4.19 19.25 25.11
N VAL A 885 -3.85 19.40 26.38
CA VAL A 885 -4.22 18.53 27.52
C VAL A 885 -5.73 18.57 27.79
N ASN A 886 -6.31 17.45 28.25
CA ASN A 886 -7.64 17.39 28.84
C ASN A 886 -7.67 16.36 29.99
N LYS A 887 -8.28 16.70 31.13
CA LYS A 887 -8.58 15.75 32.23
C LYS A 887 -9.90 15.02 31.96
N ILE A 888 -10.00 13.73 32.33
CA ILE A 888 -11.25 12.95 32.31
C ILE A 888 -11.33 12.06 33.57
N GLY A 889 -12.24 12.40 34.49
CA GLY A 889 -12.51 11.62 35.71
C GLY A 889 -11.37 11.62 36.72
N ASP A 890 -11.36 10.62 37.61
CA ASP A 890 -10.42 10.47 38.73
C ASP A 890 -8.99 10.07 38.31
N ILE A 891 -8.72 9.98 37.00
CA ILE A 891 -7.39 9.68 36.45
C ILE A 891 -6.75 10.99 36.00
N GLU A 892 -5.89 11.52 36.87
CA GLU A 892 -5.02 12.65 36.52
C GLU A 892 -4.01 12.19 35.47
N VAL A 893 -4.19 12.65 34.23
CA VAL A 893 -3.22 12.41 33.17
C VAL A 893 -1.95 13.16 33.55
N LYS A 894 -0.90 12.40 33.87
CA LYS A 894 0.47 12.92 33.92
C LYS A 894 0.96 13.24 32.50
N VAL A 895 0.37 14.27 31.88
CA VAL A 895 1.13 15.17 31.01
C VAL A 895 1.98 16.05 31.94
N ASP A 896 2.87 15.34 32.63
CA ASP A 896 4.05 15.85 33.28
C ASP A 896 4.88 16.44 32.15
N LEU A 897 4.72 17.75 31.94
CA LEU A 897 5.30 18.48 30.81
C LEU A 897 6.75 18.82 31.15
N SER A 898 7.42 17.84 31.77
CA SER A 898 8.75 17.81 32.36
C SER A 898 9.54 16.57 32.03
N LEU A 899 9.02 15.36 32.22
CA LEU A 899 9.64 14.09 31.77
C LEU A 899 9.78 13.93 30.23
N PHE A 900 9.61 15.03 29.51
CA PHE A 900 9.15 15.19 28.14
C PHE A 900 10.18 15.75 27.14
N PHE A 901 11.45 15.85 27.52
CA PHE A 901 12.55 16.10 26.57
C PHE A 901 13.57 14.96 26.52
N LEU A 902 13.42 13.93 27.36
CA LEU A 902 14.51 13.00 27.64
C LEU A 902 14.12 11.65 28.29
N SER A 903 12.84 11.25 28.41
CA SER A 903 12.55 9.96 29.08
C SER A 903 11.25 9.24 28.73
N TYR A 904 10.10 9.92 28.60
CA TYR A 904 8.81 9.25 28.33
C TYR A 904 8.01 9.90 27.20
N ASP A 905 8.65 10.02 26.02
CA ASP A 905 7.99 10.32 24.73
C ASP A 905 7.13 9.14 24.22
N LEU A 906 6.96 8.09 25.03
CA LEU A 906 6.58 6.75 24.59
C LEU A 906 5.95 5.96 25.74
N MET A 907 4.66 5.67 25.60
CA MET A 907 3.88 4.80 26.51
C MET A 907 3.75 3.41 25.89
N VAL A 908 3.68 2.36 26.73
CA VAL A 908 3.61 0.97 26.27
C VAL A 908 2.42 0.24 26.89
N GLY A 909 1.83 -0.68 26.13
CA GLY A 909 0.84 -1.65 26.62
C GLY A 909 -0.38 -1.04 27.31
N ASP A 910 -0.53 -1.30 28.61
CA ASP A 910 -1.70 -0.89 29.38
C ASP A 910 -1.83 0.63 29.50
N GLU A 911 -0.73 1.37 29.50
CA GLU A 911 -0.75 2.83 29.57
C GLU A 911 -1.16 3.45 28.24
N ALA A 912 -0.51 3.00 27.17
CA ALA A 912 -0.86 3.40 25.80
C ALA A 912 -2.33 3.10 25.48
N SER A 913 -2.87 1.97 25.95
CA SER A 913 -4.28 1.59 25.76
C SER A 913 -5.26 2.52 26.50
N LYS A 914 -4.94 2.93 27.73
CA LYS A 914 -5.76 3.86 28.53
C LYS A 914 -5.77 5.27 27.91
N LEU A 915 -4.60 5.77 27.50
CA LEU A 915 -4.42 7.16 27.06
C LEU A 915 -4.51 7.35 25.53
N ARG A 916 -4.77 6.28 24.76
CA ARG A 916 -4.83 6.23 23.28
C ARG A 916 -5.53 7.38 22.56
N SER A 917 -6.49 8.07 23.17
CA SER A 917 -7.17 9.23 22.58
C SER A 917 -6.25 10.46 22.43
N MET A 918 -5.10 10.45 23.10
CA MET A 918 -4.08 11.50 23.11
C MET A 918 -2.76 11.02 22.46
N LEU A 919 -2.72 9.80 21.90
CA LEU A 919 -1.50 9.15 21.42
C LEU A 919 -1.60 8.69 19.96
N GLU A 920 -0.52 8.85 19.21
CA GLU A 920 -0.27 8.15 17.96
C GLU A 920 0.12 6.72 18.31
N VAL A 921 -0.81 5.80 18.10
CA VAL A 921 -0.68 4.39 18.47
C VAL A 921 -0.10 3.58 17.31
N ASN A 922 1.11 3.05 17.53
CA ASN A 922 1.75 2.07 16.68
C ASN A 922 1.58 0.65 17.27
N TYR A 923 1.53 -0.33 16.37
CA TYR A 923 1.60 -1.76 16.70
C TYR A 923 2.84 -2.32 16.01
N PRO A 924 3.89 -2.80 16.72
CA PRO A 924 5.11 -3.28 16.09
C PRO A 924 4.92 -4.50 15.18
N MET A 925 3.82 -5.24 15.36
CA MET A 925 3.47 -6.41 14.57
C MET A 925 2.35 -6.16 13.56
N GLU A 926 2.54 -6.71 12.38
CA GLU A 926 1.53 -6.81 11.33
C GLU A 926 1.44 -8.27 10.87
N ASN A 927 0.22 -8.82 10.88
CA ASN A 927 -0.11 -10.18 10.42
C ASN A 927 0.86 -11.28 10.93
N GLY A 928 1.21 -11.17 12.22
CA GLY A 928 2.08 -12.11 12.95
C GLY A 928 3.59 -11.88 12.80
N ILE A 929 4.02 -10.82 12.10
CA ILE A 929 5.44 -10.55 11.82
C ILE A 929 5.83 -9.19 12.42
N VAL A 930 7.00 -9.10 13.06
CA VAL A 930 7.56 -7.84 13.56
C VAL A 930 7.94 -6.96 12.35
N ARG A 931 7.34 -5.77 12.28
CA ARG A 931 7.60 -4.75 11.26
C ARG A 931 8.49 -3.63 11.81
N ASN A 932 8.21 -3.17 13.02
CA ASN A 932 9.06 -2.20 13.72
C ASN A 932 9.77 -2.87 14.89
N TRP A 933 11.09 -3.00 14.79
CA TRP A 933 11.93 -3.57 15.85
C TRP A 933 12.14 -2.62 17.02
N GLU A 934 12.12 -1.30 16.79
CA GLU A 934 12.29 -0.30 17.86
C GLU A 934 11.07 -0.31 18.80
N ASP A 935 9.86 -0.27 18.24
CA ASP A 935 8.62 -0.47 19.00
C ASP A 935 8.56 -1.86 19.68
N MET A 936 9.11 -2.90 19.05
CA MET A 936 9.16 -4.24 19.66
C MET A 936 10.16 -4.30 20.85
N TYR A 937 11.28 -3.57 20.78
CA TYR A 937 12.20 -3.45 21.91
C TYR A 937 11.52 -2.78 23.10
N HIS A 938 10.78 -1.70 22.89
CA HIS A 938 10.03 -1.05 23.97
C HIS A 938 8.99 -1.99 24.62
N ILE A 939 8.34 -2.84 23.83
CA ILE A 939 7.43 -3.87 24.36
C ILE A 939 8.20 -4.92 25.18
N TRP A 940 9.34 -5.42 24.73
CA TRP A 940 10.14 -6.39 25.49
C TRP A 940 10.77 -5.78 26.75
N ASP A 941 11.28 -4.54 26.68
CA ASP A 941 11.78 -3.79 27.84
C ASP A 941 10.68 -3.63 28.91
N TYR A 942 9.45 -3.31 28.48
CA TYR A 942 8.25 -3.27 29.33
C TYR A 942 7.81 -4.65 29.84
N THR A 943 8.14 -5.75 29.14
CA THR A 943 7.75 -7.11 29.55
C THR A 943 8.72 -7.70 30.58
N PHE A 944 10.03 -7.60 30.32
CA PHE A 944 11.08 -8.16 31.18
C PHE A 944 11.41 -7.26 32.37
N GLY A 945 11.31 -5.95 32.18
CA GLY A 945 11.63 -4.93 33.17
C GLY A 945 10.65 -4.86 34.35
N PRO A 946 10.84 -3.86 35.25
CA PRO A 946 10.15 -3.77 36.53
C PRO A 946 8.63 -3.54 36.45
N GLU A 947 8.09 -3.25 35.27
CA GLU A 947 6.67 -2.98 35.04
C GLU A 947 5.79 -4.23 34.94
N LYS A 948 6.36 -5.39 34.60
CA LYS A 948 5.64 -6.67 34.51
C LYS A 948 6.42 -7.77 35.24
N MET A 949 7.32 -8.48 34.56
CA MET A 949 7.97 -9.68 35.10
C MET A 949 9.05 -9.36 36.14
N ASN A 950 9.77 -8.23 36.01
CA ASN A 950 10.87 -7.81 36.89
C ASN A 950 11.94 -8.92 37.11
N ILE A 951 12.48 -9.45 36.01
CA ILE A 951 13.35 -10.63 36.00
C ILE A 951 14.83 -10.30 35.77
N ASN A 952 15.74 -11.16 36.25
CA ASN A 952 17.13 -11.15 35.79
C ASN A 952 17.29 -12.09 34.61
N THR A 953 17.26 -11.55 33.39
CA THR A 953 17.31 -12.31 32.14
C THR A 953 18.54 -13.21 32.04
N GLN A 954 19.70 -12.78 32.56
CA GLN A 954 20.96 -13.55 32.55
C GLN A 954 20.90 -14.90 33.29
N GLU A 955 19.94 -15.08 34.20
CA GLU A 955 19.78 -16.30 35.01
C GLU A 955 18.59 -17.16 34.55
N CYS A 956 17.85 -16.72 33.53
CA CYS A 956 16.59 -17.32 33.08
C CYS A 956 16.69 -17.99 31.70
N LYS A 957 15.85 -19.00 31.46
CA LYS A 957 15.67 -19.68 30.16
C LYS A 957 14.32 -19.23 29.55
N ILE A 958 14.30 -18.69 28.33
CA ILE A 958 13.10 -18.12 27.69
C ILE A 958 12.52 -18.99 26.56
N LEU A 959 11.21 -19.27 26.62
CA LEU A 959 10.43 -19.83 25.52
C LEU A 959 9.62 -18.72 24.82
N LEU A 960 9.84 -18.58 23.52
CA LEU A 960 9.13 -17.65 22.64
C LEU A 960 8.18 -18.42 21.70
N THR A 961 7.04 -17.81 21.37
CA THR A 961 6.08 -18.37 20.42
C THR A 961 6.13 -17.68 19.07
N GLU A 962 5.97 -18.42 17.97
CA GLU A 962 5.79 -17.85 16.63
C GLU A 962 4.60 -18.43 15.85
N PRO A 963 4.02 -17.68 14.90
CA PRO A 963 3.11 -18.23 13.92
C PRO A 963 3.84 -19.17 12.95
N PRO A 964 3.15 -20.17 12.37
CA PRO A 964 3.73 -20.97 11.32
C PRO A 964 4.06 -20.11 10.09
N MET A 965 5.05 -20.52 9.30
CA MET A 965 5.58 -19.77 8.14
C MET A 965 6.23 -18.41 8.47
N ASN A 966 6.60 -18.16 9.73
CA ASN A 966 7.43 -17.01 10.12
C ASN A 966 8.75 -16.98 9.30
N PRO A 967 9.14 -15.85 8.67
CA PRO A 967 10.38 -15.79 7.88
C PRO A 967 11.63 -16.05 8.72
N THR A 968 12.60 -16.80 8.20
CA THR A 968 13.83 -17.16 8.92
C THR A 968 14.53 -15.92 9.50
N LYS A 969 14.66 -14.84 8.73
CA LYS A 969 15.24 -13.56 9.20
C LYS A 969 14.58 -12.96 10.45
N ASN A 970 13.30 -13.22 10.66
CA ASN A 970 12.60 -12.79 11.87
C ASN A 970 13.08 -13.60 13.08
N ARG A 971 13.24 -14.93 12.93
CA ARG A 971 13.83 -15.80 13.97
C ARG A 971 15.29 -15.47 14.25
N GLU A 972 16.08 -15.25 13.20
CA GLU A 972 17.48 -14.83 13.29
C GLU A 972 17.61 -13.60 14.17
N LYS A 973 16.81 -12.55 13.90
CA LYS A 973 16.82 -11.31 14.68
C LYS A 973 16.20 -11.45 16.07
N MET A 974 15.17 -12.29 16.27
CA MET A 974 14.65 -12.59 17.61
C MET A 974 15.73 -13.22 18.51
N ILE A 975 16.46 -14.22 18.01
CA ILE A 975 17.51 -14.90 18.78
C ILE A 975 18.73 -13.99 19.01
N GLU A 976 19.15 -13.23 17.99
CA GLU A 976 20.18 -12.18 18.12
C GLU A 976 19.85 -11.24 19.29
N VAL A 977 18.60 -10.73 19.35
CA VAL A 977 18.17 -9.80 20.39
C VAL A 977 18.11 -10.45 21.78
N MET A 978 17.68 -11.71 21.89
CA MET A 978 17.60 -12.40 23.19
C MET A 978 18.97 -12.72 23.79
N PHE A 979 19.99 -12.99 22.98
CA PHE A 979 21.35 -13.26 23.47
C PHE A 979 22.25 -12.02 23.52
N GLU A 980 22.11 -11.05 22.60
CA GLU A 980 23.00 -9.88 22.55
C GLU A 980 22.47 -8.70 23.38
N LYS A 981 21.16 -8.39 23.32
CA LYS A 981 20.56 -7.31 24.12
C LYS A 981 20.17 -7.79 25.52
N TYR A 982 19.41 -8.89 25.61
CA TYR A 982 18.87 -9.37 26.89
C TYR A 982 19.73 -10.44 27.58
N GLN A 983 20.70 -11.03 26.88
CA GLN A 983 21.69 -11.96 27.44
C GLN A 983 21.10 -13.17 28.19
N PHE A 984 19.94 -13.68 27.75
CA PHE A 984 19.31 -14.86 28.36
C PHE A 984 20.25 -16.07 28.43
N ALA A 985 20.13 -16.89 29.49
CA ALA A 985 20.97 -18.08 29.66
C ALA A 985 20.73 -19.13 28.56
N GLY A 986 19.46 -19.26 28.15
CA GLY A 986 19.06 -20.06 27.00
C GLY A 986 17.71 -19.64 26.42
N ALA A 987 17.47 -20.01 25.16
CA ALA A 987 16.26 -19.64 24.42
C ALA A 987 15.69 -20.81 23.60
N TYR A 988 14.38 -20.81 23.39
CA TYR A 988 13.67 -21.72 22.48
C TYR A 988 12.56 -20.98 21.72
N ILE A 989 12.27 -21.39 20.48
CA ILE A 989 11.17 -20.86 19.66
C ILE A 989 10.22 -22.02 19.30
N ALA A 990 8.95 -21.90 19.69
CA ALA A 990 7.90 -22.89 19.44
C ALA A 990 6.80 -22.35 18.52
N ILE A 991 6.20 -23.22 17.71
CA ILE A 991 5.08 -22.86 16.82
C ILE A 991 3.77 -22.87 17.62
N GLN A 992 3.00 -21.77 17.57
CA GLN A 992 1.73 -21.59 18.33
C GLN A 992 0.72 -22.75 18.17
N ALA A 993 0.66 -23.36 16.99
CA ALA A 993 -0.18 -24.52 16.70
C ALA A 993 0.23 -25.78 17.49
N VAL A 994 1.54 -26.05 17.59
CA VAL A 994 2.05 -27.22 18.34
C VAL A 994 1.74 -27.06 19.84
N LEU A 995 1.97 -25.86 20.39
CA LEU A 995 1.61 -25.54 21.76
C LEU A 995 0.10 -25.72 22.04
N THR A 996 -0.75 -25.27 21.12
CA THR A 996 -2.22 -25.43 21.25
C THR A 996 -2.64 -26.90 21.42
N LEU A 997 -1.99 -27.85 20.74
CA LEU A 997 -2.30 -29.27 20.92
C LEU A 997 -1.71 -29.85 22.21
N TYR A 998 -0.49 -29.46 22.59
CA TYR A 998 0.08 -29.82 23.91
C TYR A 998 -0.83 -29.36 25.07
N ALA A 999 -1.44 -28.17 24.96
CA ALA A 999 -2.41 -27.65 25.92
C ALA A 999 -3.72 -28.45 26.03
N GLN A 1000 -3.99 -29.37 25.09
CA GLN A 1000 -5.10 -30.34 25.13
C GLN A 1000 -4.63 -31.80 25.35
N GLY A 1001 -3.31 -32.05 25.46
CA GLY A 1001 -2.77 -33.40 25.54
C GLY A 1001 -2.91 -34.20 24.23
N LEU A 1002 -2.96 -33.51 23.09
CA LEU A 1002 -3.10 -34.11 21.75
C LEU A 1002 -1.77 -34.06 21.00
N LEU A 1003 -1.45 -35.13 20.26
CA LEU A 1003 -0.23 -35.22 19.43
C LEU A 1003 -0.50 -34.94 17.94
N SER A 1004 -1.75 -35.09 17.49
CA SER A 1004 -2.17 -34.94 16.10
C SER A 1004 -3.51 -34.20 16.01
N GLY A 1005 -3.67 -33.32 15.02
CA GLY A 1005 -4.88 -32.53 14.80
C GLY A 1005 -4.66 -31.34 13.86
N VAL A 1006 -5.72 -30.58 13.57
CA VAL A 1006 -5.62 -29.30 12.85
C VAL A 1006 -5.92 -28.17 13.81
N VAL A 1007 -4.96 -27.26 13.98
CA VAL A 1007 -5.18 -26.04 14.75
C VAL A 1007 -5.65 -24.94 13.80
N VAL A 1008 -6.80 -24.36 14.14
CA VAL A 1008 -7.36 -23.17 13.51
C VAL A 1008 -7.14 -22.02 14.49
N ASP A 1009 -6.01 -21.34 14.33
CA ASP A 1009 -5.60 -20.21 15.17
C ASP A 1009 -6.02 -18.89 14.50
N SER A 1010 -6.81 -18.07 15.19
CA SER A 1010 -7.27 -16.79 14.69
C SER A 1010 -7.00 -15.70 15.72
N GLY A 1011 -5.92 -14.94 15.50
CA GLY A 1011 -5.47 -13.87 16.38
C GLY A 1011 -6.16 -12.54 16.11
N ASP A 1012 -5.45 -11.43 16.32
CA ASP A 1012 -5.91 -10.09 15.91
C ASP A 1012 -5.55 -9.77 14.45
N GLY A 1013 -4.35 -10.13 13.97
CA GLY A 1013 -3.85 -9.71 12.65
C GLY A 1013 -3.79 -10.78 11.55
N VAL A 1014 -3.99 -12.06 11.85
CA VAL A 1014 -3.94 -13.16 10.86
C VAL A 1014 -4.64 -14.42 11.39
N THR A 1015 -5.14 -15.25 10.48
CA THR A 1015 -5.68 -16.58 10.77
C THR A 1015 -4.82 -17.65 10.10
N HIS A 1016 -4.41 -18.68 10.86
CA HIS A 1016 -3.61 -19.81 10.39
C HIS A 1016 -4.36 -21.12 10.57
N ILE A 1017 -4.19 -22.01 9.61
CA ILE A 1017 -4.72 -23.38 9.63
C ILE A 1017 -3.53 -24.31 9.48
N CYS A 1018 -3.08 -24.86 10.60
CA CYS A 1018 -1.83 -25.61 10.71
C CYS A 1018 -2.14 -27.05 11.14
N PRO A 1019 -1.98 -28.04 10.25
CA PRO A 1019 -2.05 -29.44 10.63
C PRO A 1019 -0.75 -29.86 11.33
N VAL A 1020 -0.91 -30.58 12.43
CA VAL A 1020 0.14 -31.18 13.24
C VAL A 1020 -0.13 -32.67 13.31
N TYR A 1021 0.91 -33.49 13.21
CA TYR A 1021 0.80 -34.94 13.25
C TYR A 1021 2.01 -35.53 13.97
N GLU A 1022 1.78 -36.34 15.00
CA GLU A 1022 2.81 -36.95 15.86
C GLU A 1022 3.82 -35.90 16.36
N GLU A 1023 3.31 -34.81 16.97
CA GLU A 1023 4.04 -33.63 17.46
C GLU A 1023 4.63 -32.71 16.37
N PHE A 1024 4.75 -33.17 15.11
CA PHE A 1024 5.31 -32.38 14.01
C PHE A 1024 4.25 -31.53 13.29
N ALA A 1025 4.45 -30.21 13.26
CA ALA A 1025 3.73 -29.34 12.32
C ALA A 1025 4.12 -29.66 10.87
N LEU A 1026 3.19 -29.44 9.92
CA LEU A 1026 3.38 -29.78 8.51
C LEU A 1026 3.35 -28.51 7.62
N PRO A 1027 4.44 -27.73 7.50
CA PRO A 1027 4.44 -26.41 6.85
C PRO A 1027 3.93 -26.39 5.41
N HIS A 1028 4.11 -27.47 4.66
CA HIS A 1028 3.66 -27.59 3.26
C HIS A 1028 2.13 -27.70 3.13
N LEU A 1029 1.45 -28.19 4.17
CA LEU A 1029 -0.01 -28.25 4.25
C LEU A 1029 -0.63 -27.03 4.92
N THR A 1030 0.13 -26.30 5.75
CA THR A 1030 -0.34 -25.08 6.41
C THR A 1030 -0.93 -24.08 5.42
N ARG A 1031 -2.05 -23.44 5.81
CA ARG A 1031 -2.68 -22.35 5.07
C ARG A 1031 -2.80 -21.12 5.96
N ARG A 1032 -2.82 -19.95 5.32
CA ARG A 1032 -2.89 -18.63 5.93
C ARG A 1032 -4.03 -17.85 5.29
N LEU A 1033 -4.79 -17.15 6.12
CA LEU A 1033 -5.82 -16.21 5.73
C LEU A 1033 -5.48 -14.88 6.39
N ASP A 1034 -5.16 -13.87 5.57
CA ASP A 1034 -4.88 -12.49 6.01
C ASP A 1034 -6.19 -11.74 6.34
N ILE A 1035 -7.00 -12.36 7.21
CA ILE A 1035 -8.22 -11.80 7.83
C ILE A 1035 -8.27 -12.30 9.27
N ALA A 1036 -8.42 -11.38 10.22
CA ALA A 1036 -8.59 -11.71 11.63
C ALA A 1036 -9.32 -10.60 12.40
N GLY A 1037 -9.16 -10.57 13.73
CA GLY A 1037 -9.89 -9.69 14.64
C GLY A 1037 -9.85 -8.21 14.27
N ARG A 1038 -8.71 -7.70 13.78
CA ARG A 1038 -8.47 -6.31 13.37
C ARG A 1038 -9.33 -5.93 12.17
N ASP A 1039 -9.43 -6.80 11.18
CA ASP A 1039 -10.16 -6.55 9.94
C ASP A 1039 -11.67 -6.66 10.13
N ILE A 1040 -12.12 -7.56 11.01
CA ILE A 1040 -13.51 -7.60 11.47
C ILE A 1040 -13.87 -6.30 12.21
N THR A 1041 -12.99 -5.76 13.06
CA THR A 1041 -13.20 -4.44 13.67
C THR A 1041 -13.28 -3.33 12.61
N ARG A 1042 -12.37 -3.31 11.62
CA ARG A 1042 -12.42 -2.35 10.49
C ARG A 1042 -13.73 -2.44 9.71
N TYR A 1043 -14.23 -3.64 9.47
CA TYR A 1043 -15.48 -3.86 8.76
C TYR A 1043 -16.71 -3.45 9.59
N LEU A 1044 -16.72 -3.74 10.90
CA LEU A 1044 -17.78 -3.29 11.81
C LEU A 1044 -17.87 -1.75 11.85
N ILE A 1045 -16.73 -1.02 11.87
CA ILE A 1045 -16.72 0.45 11.73
C ILE A 1045 -17.43 0.89 10.44
N LYS A 1046 -17.17 0.24 9.32
CA LYS A 1046 -17.79 0.54 8.02
C LYS A 1046 -19.31 0.27 8.03
N LEU A 1047 -19.75 -0.83 8.65
CA LEU A 1047 -21.18 -1.15 8.76
C LEU A 1047 -21.92 -0.18 9.69
N LEU A 1048 -21.32 0.17 10.84
CA LEU A 1048 -21.86 1.18 11.76
C LEU A 1048 -21.96 2.56 11.09
N LEU A 1049 -20.97 2.95 10.28
CA LEU A 1049 -20.99 4.19 9.51
C LEU A 1049 -22.13 4.22 8.47
N LEU A 1050 -22.40 3.10 7.79
CA LEU A 1050 -23.54 2.97 6.87
C LEU A 1050 -24.90 3.09 7.59
N ARG A 1051 -24.95 2.77 8.90
CA ARG A 1051 -26.12 2.96 9.77
C ARG A 1051 -26.20 4.37 10.38
N GLY A 1052 -25.26 5.27 10.06
CA GLY A 1052 -25.21 6.65 10.54
C GLY A 1052 -24.41 6.86 11.83
N TYR A 1053 -23.75 5.82 12.37
CA TYR A 1053 -22.86 5.95 13.52
C TYR A 1053 -21.42 6.19 13.05
N ALA A 1054 -21.04 7.48 12.97
CA ALA A 1054 -19.69 7.87 12.62
C ALA A 1054 -18.69 7.58 13.75
N PHE A 1055 -17.64 6.81 13.44
CA PHE A 1055 -16.51 6.50 14.33
C PHE A 1055 -15.20 6.81 13.61
N ASN A 1056 -14.25 7.44 14.31
CA ASN A 1056 -12.96 7.82 13.76
C ASN A 1056 -11.98 6.64 13.80
N HIS A 1057 -11.30 6.38 12.68
CA HIS A 1057 -10.53 5.15 12.46
C HIS A 1057 -9.39 4.85 13.46
N SER A 1058 -8.88 5.85 14.20
CA SER A 1058 -7.85 5.68 15.22
C SER A 1058 -8.41 5.58 16.64
N ALA A 1059 -9.03 6.65 17.15
CA ALA A 1059 -9.47 6.73 18.54
C ALA A 1059 -10.59 5.74 18.91
N ASP A 1060 -11.56 5.54 18.01
CA ASP A 1060 -12.74 4.71 18.25
C ASP A 1060 -12.53 3.23 17.92
N PHE A 1061 -11.39 2.88 17.31
CA PHE A 1061 -11.10 1.51 16.88
C PHE A 1061 -11.24 0.50 18.03
N GLU A 1062 -10.68 0.83 19.19
CA GLU A 1062 -10.73 0.01 20.40
C GLU A 1062 -12.15 -0.05 20.99
N THR A 1063 -12.91 1.05 20.93
CA THR A 1063 -14.31 1.09 21.35
C THR A 1063 -15.15 0.11 20.52
N VAL A 1064 -14.91 0.07 19.21
CA VAL A 1064 -15.58 -0.88 18.29
C VAL A 1064 -15.01 -2.30 18.42
N ARG A 1065 -13.74 -2.48 18.78
CA ARG A 1065 -13.17 -3.80 19.14
C ARG A 1065 -13.87 -4.41 20.36
N ILE A 1066 -14.08 -3.63 21.42
CA ILE A 1066 -14.79 -4.06 22.63
C ILE A 1066 -16.28 -4.30 22.33
N MET A 1067 -16.89 -3.50 21.46
CA MET A 1067 -18.27 -3.70 21.00
C MET A 1067 -18.43 -5.02 20.22
N LYS A 1068 -17.51 -5.29 19.28
CA LYS A 1068 -17.39 -6.56 18.55
C LYS A 1068 -17.28 -7.75 19.48
N GLU A 1069 -16.37 -7.71 20.46
CA GLU A 1069 -16.14 -8.80 21.41
C GLU A 1069 -17.30 -9.03 22.39
N LYS A 1070 -18.20 -8.06 22.56
CA LYS A 1070 -19.41 -8.18 23.40
C LYS A 1070 -20.68 -8.58 22.63
N LEU A 1071 -20.86 -8.10 21.40
CA LEU A 1071 -22.13 -8.17 20.68
C LEU A 1071 -22.11 -9.03 19.41
N CYS A 1072 -20.95 -9.23 18.78
CA CYS A 1072 -20.87 -9.98 17.53
C CYS A 1072 -20.90 -11.49 17.73
N TYR A 1073 -21.47 -12.19 16.77
CA TYR A 1073 -21.59 -13.65 16.74
C TYR A 1073 -21.57 -14.14 15.29
N ILE A 1074 -21.35 -15.43 15.08
CA ILE A 1074 -21.41 -16.03 13.74
C ILE A 1074 -22.79 -16.65 13.54
N ALA A 1075 -23.50 -16.12 12.54
CA ALA A 1075 -24.79 -16.63 12.08
C ALA A 1075 -24.69 -18.12 11.73
N TYR A 1076 -25.62 -18.95 12.22
CA TYR A 1076 -25.71 -20.33 11.76
C TYR A 1076 -26.17 -20.35 10.30
N ASN A 1077 -27.31 -19.74 9.97
CA ASN A 1077 -27.70 -19.46 8.58
C ASN A 1077 -27.79 -17.94 8.35
N VAL A 1078 -26.91 -17.41 7.49
CA VAL A 1078 -26.83 -15.99 7.14
C VAL A 1078 -28.13 -15.50 6.51
N GLU A 1079 -28.75 -16.28 5.63
CA GLU A 1079 -30.00 -15.91 4.95
C GLU A 1079 -31.15 -15.72 5.94
N THR A 1080 -31.21 -16.58 6.96
CA THR A 1080 -32.22 -16.50 8.03
C THR A 1080 -31.99 -15.29 8.92
N GLU A 1081 -30.73 -15.01 9.30
CA GLU A 1081 -30.38 -13.85 10.15
C GLU A 1081 -30.54 -12.52 9.41
N GLN A 1082 -30.20 -12.45 8.12
CA GLN A 1082 -30.49 -11.31 7.25
C GLN A 1082 -31.99 -11.06 7.16
N LYS A 1083 -32.80 -12.10 6.96
CA LYS A 1083 -34.25 -11.98 6.95
C LYS A 1083 -34.79 -11.47 8.30
N LEU A 1084 -34.31 -12.02 9.42
CA LEU A 1084 -34.69 -11.57 10.77
C LEU A 1084 -34.26 -10.12 11.06
N SER A 1085 -33.10 -9.68 10.56
CA SER A 1085 -32.57 -8.31 10.67
C SER A 1085 -33.40 -7.28 9.89
N LEU A 1086 -33.95 -7.69 8.74
CA LEU A 1086 -34.77 -6.83 7.88
C LEU A 1086 -36.26 -6.81 8.27
N GLU A 1087 -36.81 -7.95 8.69
CA GLU A 1087 -38.23 -8.09 9.02
C GLU A 1087 -38.55 -7.82 10.51
N THR A 1088 -37.56 -7.82 11.40
CA THR A 1088 -37.78 -7.71 12.86
C THR A 1088 -36.71 -6.86 13.56
N THR A 1089 -37.01 -6.37 14.76
CA THR A 1089 -36.02 -5.73 15.64
C THR A 1089 -35.39 -6.70 16.67
N VAL A 1090 -35.59 -8.01 16.53
CA VAL A 1090 -35.20 -9.01 17.57
C VAL A 1090 -33.68 -9.09 17.75
N LEU A 1091 -32.90 -8.80 16.70
CA LEU A 1091 -31.44 -8.84 16.73
C LEU A 1091 -30.80 -7.54 17.25
N VAL A 1092 -31.59 -6.51 17.58
CA VAL A 1092 -31.09 -5.16 17.88
C VAL A 1092 -30.78 -5.01 19.37
N GLU A 1093 -29.49 -4.95 19.71
CA GLU A 1093 -28.99 -4.72 21.07
C GLU A 1093 -28.56 -3.26 21.29
N PRO A 1094 -28.82 -2.68 22.48
CA PRO A 1094 -28.26 -1.39 22.86
C PRO A 1094 -26.79 -1.51 23.30
N TYR A 1095 -25.95 -0.55 22.91
CA TYR A 1095 -24.57 -0.45 23.38
C TYR A 1095 -24.27 0.95 23.92
N THR A 1096 -23.81 1.04 25.16
CA THR A 1096 -23.36 2.30 25.77
C THR A 1096 -21.90 2.58 25.40
N LEU A 1097 -21.67 3.69 24.72
CA LEU A 1097 -20.34 4.21 24.38
C LEU A 1097 -19.64 4.82 25.62
N PRO A 1098 -18.31 5.01 25.59
CA PRO A 1098 -17.55 5.57 26.71
C PRO A 1098 -17.99 6.98 27.14
N ASP A 1099 -18.65 7.74 26.27
CA ASP A 1099 -19.22 9.07 26.56
C ASP A 1099 -20.67 9.02 27.08
N GLY A 1100 -21.20 7.83 27.35
CA GLY A 1100 -22.56 7.60 27.85
C GLY A 1100 -23.65 7.53 26.78
N ARG A 1101 -23.36 7.79 25.48
CA ARG A 1101 -24.37 7.65 24.42
C ARG A 1101 -24.73 6.19 24.19
N VAL A 1102 -26.02 5.89 24.07
CA VAL A 1102 -26.52 4.54 23.75
C VAL A 1102 -26.84 4.44 22.26
N ILE A 1103 -26.10 3.60 21.54
CA ILE A 1103 -26.36 3.24 20.13
C ILE A 1103 -27.15 1.92 20.05
N LYS A 1104 -27.64 1.57 18.86
CA LYS A 1104 -28.37 0.31 18.60
C LYS A 1104 -27.70 -0.47 17.45
N VAL A 1105 -27.21 -1.68 17.76
CA VAL A 1105 -26.51 -2.55 16.80
C VAL A 1105 -27.38 -3.77 16.48
N GLY A 1106 -27.66 -3.99 15.19
CA GLY A 1106 -28.52 -5.06 14.67
C GLY A 1106 -27.72 -6.06 13.82
N GLY A 1107 -28.03 -6.14 12.52
CA GLY A 1107 -27.38 -7.09 11.59
C GLY A 1107 -25.86 -7.01 11.53
N GLU A 1108 -25.28 -5.84 11.84
CA GLU A 1108 -23.83 -5.64 11.89
C GLU A 1108 -23.12 -6.62 12.85
N ARG A 1109 -23.86 -7.14 13.86
CA ARG A 1109 -23.40 -8.15 14.81
C ARG A 1109 -22.97 -9.47 14.16
N PHE A 1110 -23.66 -9.91 13.11
CA PHE A 1110 -23.32 -11.15 12.40
C PHE A 1110 -22.72 -10.90 11.01
N GLU A 1111 -23.00 -9.75 10.39
CA GLU A 1111 -22.41 -9.37 9.10
C GLU A 1111 -20.90 -9.13 9.21
N ALA A 1112 -20.41 -8.50 10.30
CA ALA A 1112 -18.98 -8.25 10.44
C ALA A 1112 -18.13 -9.55 10.56
N PRO A 1113 -18.48 -10.54 11.41
CA PRO A 1113 -17.73 -11.80 11.48
C PRO A 1113 -17.84 -12.70 10.24
N GLU A 1114 -18.88 -12.55 9.40
CA GLU A 1114 -19.04 -13.33 8.16
C GLU A 1114 -17.85 -13.15 7.20
N ALA A 1115 -17.06 -12.07 7.32
CA ALA A 1115 -15.81 -11.88 6.59
C ALA A 1115 -14.77 -13.02 6.76
N LEU A 1116 -14.85 -13.83 7.83
CA LEU A 1116 -14.03 -15.04 8.00
C LEU A 1116 -14.46 -16.18 7.06
N PHE A 1117 -15.72 -16.21 6.66
CA PHE A 1117 -16.29 -17.20 5.73
C PHE A 1117 -16.40 -16.66 4.30
N GLN A 1118 -16.54 -15.33 4.17
CA GLN A 1118 -16.68 -14.60 2.90
C GLN A 1118 -15.64 -13.45 2.79
N PRO A 1119 -14.36 -13.77 2.52
CA PRO A 1119 -13.28 -12.78 2.36
C PRO A 1119 -13.60 -11.55 1.49
N HIS A 1120 -14.40 -11.76 0.44
CA HIS A 1120 -14.78 -10.70 -0.51
C HIS A 1120 -15.56 -9.54 0.12
N LEU A 1121 -16.23 -9.73 1.26
CA LEU A 1121 -16.97 -8.67 1.97
C LEU A 1121 -16.07 -7.50 2.40
N ILE A 1122 -14.79 -7.78 2.66
CA ILE A 1122 -13.76 -6.78 3.01
C ILE A 1122 -12.77 -6.49 1.87
N ASN A 1123 -13.09 -6.92 0.64
CA ASN A 1123 -12.25 -6.84 -0.56
C ASN A 1123 -10.97 -7.71 -0.51
N VAL A 1124 -10.95 -8.79 0.29
CA VAL A 1124 -9.87 -9.78 0.25
C VAL A 1124 -10.27 -10.91 -0.69
N GLU A 1125 -9.44 -11.18 -1.71
CA GLU A 1125 -9.63 -12.33 -2.60
C GLU A 1125 -9.07 -13.59 -1.93
N GLY A 1126 -9.94 -14.56 -1.60
CA GLY A 1126 -9.55 -15.78 -0.92
C GLY A 1126 -10.71 -16.73 -0.62
N GLN A 1127 -10.38 -17.92 -0.12
CA GLN A 1127 -11.34 -18.90 0.38
C GLN A 1127 -11.67 -18.63 1.86
N GLY A 1128 -12.91 -18.89 2.26
CA GLY A 1128 -13.32 -18.79 3.67
C GLY A 1128 -12.66 -19.84 4.57
N ILE A 1129 -12.67 -19.59 5.87
CA ILE A 1129 -12.02 -20.41 6.90
C ILE A 1129 -12.43 -21.90 6.83
N ALA A 1130 -13.70 -22.20 6.57
CA ALA A 1130 -14.20 -23.57 6.43
C ALA A 1130 -13.65 -24.30 5.20
N GLU A 1131 -13.61 -23.63 4.05
CA GLU A 1131 -13.05 -24.21 2.83
C GLU A 1131 -11.52 -24.38 2.95
N LEU A 1132 -10.82 -23.45 3.60
CA LEU A 1132 -9.39 -23.60 3.87
C LEU A 1132 -9.10 -24.79 4.79
N VAL A 1133 -9.86 -24.98 5.88
CA VAL A 1133 -9.70 -26.16 6.76
C VAL A 1133 -9.97 -27.45 6.00
N PHE A 1134 -11.05 -27.50 5.22
CA PHE A 1134 -11.36 -28.66 4.38
C PHE A 1134 -10.24 -28.95 3.36
N ASN A 1135 -9.75 -27.94 2.65
CA ASN A 1135 -8.70 -28.08 1.64
C ASN A 1135 -7.34 -28.45 2.24
N THR A 1136 -7.01 -27.97 3.45
CA THR A 1136 -5.81 -28.41 4.20
C THR A 1136 -5.88 -29.91 4.51
N ILE A 1137 -7.00 -30.40 5.05
CA ILE A 1137 -7.14 -31.83 5.40
C ILE A 1137 -7.18 -32.71 4.15
N GLN A 1138 -7.81 -32.26 3.06
CA GLN A 1138 -7.81 -33.00 1.78
C GLN A 1138 -6.49 -32.94 1.01
N ALA A 1139 -5.58 -32.04 1.37
CA ALA A 1139 -4.21 -32.00 0.84
C ALA A 1139 -3.24 -32.92 1.60
N ALA A 1140 -3.58 -33.37 2.81
CA ALA A 1140 -2.79 -34.33 3.58
C ALA A 1140 -2.84 -35.75 2.97
N ASP A 1141 -1.91 -36.62 3.34
CA ASP A 1141 -1.96 -38.03 2.94
C ASP A 1141 -3.18 -38.75 3.53
N ILE A 1142 -3.69 -39.74 2.80
CA ILE A 1142 -5.02 -40.35 3.03
C ILE A 1142 -5.16 -40.89 4.45
N ASP A 1143 -4.13 -41.53 4.97
CA ASP A 1143 -4.12 -42.16 6.29
C ASP A 1143 -4.21 -41.10 7.42
N MET A 1144 -3.60 -39.93 7.23
CA MET A 1144 -3.60 -38.82 8.18
C MET A 1144 -4.97 -38.15 8.30
N ARG A 1145 -5.75 -38.09 7.21
CA ARG A 1145 -7.01 -37.30 7.15
C ARG A 1145 -8.01 -37.70 8.22
N THR A 1146 -8.06 -38.99 8.55
CA THR A 1146 -8.98 -39.53 9.57
C THR A 1146 -8.65 -38.99 10.96
N GLU A 1147 -7.36 -38.79 11.27
CA GLU A 1147 -6.94 -38.20 12.56
C GLU A 1147 -7.16 -36.69 12.57
N LEU A 1148 -6.81 -36.01 11.47
CA LEU A 1148 -6.99 -34.56 11.32
C LEU A 1148 -8.47 -34.12 11.42
N TYR A 1149 -9.43 -34.95 11.01
CA TYR A 1149 -10.87 -34.68 11.20
C TYR A 1149 -11.39 -34.96 12.63
N LYS A 1150 -10.72 -35.81 13.42
CA LYS A 1150 -11.11 -36.07 14.84
C LYS A 1150 -10.78 -34.91 15.77
N HIS A 1151 -9.81 -34.08 15.42
CA HIS A 1151 -9.24 -33.07 16.31
C HIS A 1151 -9.00 -31.75 15.56
N ILE A 1152 -10.06 -31.02 15.24
CA ILE A 1152 -9.98 -29.65 14.72
C ILE A 1152 -10.08 -28.70 15.91
N VAL A 1153 -8.94 -28.24 16.42
CA VAL A 1153 -8.85 -27.42 17.64
C VAL A 1153 -8.84 -25.94 17.30
N LEU A 1154 -9.75 -25.17 17.90
CA LEU A 1154 -9.80 -23.72 17.75
C LEU A 1154 -8.86 -23.03 18.75
N SER A 1155 -8.11 -22.02 18.29
CA SER A 1155 -7.18 -21.22 19.10
C SER A 1155 -7.27 -19.73 18.79
N GLY A 1156 -6.75 -18.88 19.67
CA GLY A 1156 -6.68 -17.43 19.45
C GLY A 1156 -8.01 -16.70 19.65
N GLY A 1157 -7.92 -15.39 19.91
CA GLY A 1157 -9.04 -14.56 20.38
C GLY A 1157 -10.23 -14.44 19.40
N SER A 1158 -9.98 -14.48 18.09
CA SER A 1158 -11.05 -14.36 17.08
C SER A 1158 -11.84 -15.66 16.88
N THR A 1159 -11.44 -16.78 17.51
CA THR A 1159 -12.29 -17.99 17.58
C THR A 1159 -13.33 -17.95 18.71
N MET A 1160 -13.37 -16.88 19.51
CA MET A 1160 -14.28 -16.75 20.65
C MET A 1160 -15.74 -16.41 20.27
N TYR A 1161 -16.04 -16.09 19.01
CA TYR A 1161 -17.41 -15.76 18.58
C TYR A 1161 -18.40 -16.92 18.86
N PRO A 1162 -19.57 -16.63 19.48
CA PRO A 1162 -20.66 -17.58 19.56
C PRO A 1162 -21.07 -18.09 18.17
N GLY A 1163 -21.43 -19.36 18.07
CA GLY A 1163 -21.87 -20.00 16.81
C GLY A 1163 -20.76 -20.47 15.87
N LEU A 1164 -19.51 -19.97 16.00
CA LEU A 1164 -18.40 -20.33 15.11
C LEU A 1164 -18.16 -21.85 15.00
N PRO A 1165 -18.06 -22.64 16.10
CA PRO A 1165 -17.79 -24.08 16.00
C PRO A 1165 -18.90 -24.81 15.24
N SER A 1166 -20.16 -24.48 15.53
CA SER A 1166 -21.34 -25.10 14.90
C SER A 1166 -21.48 -24.75 13.42
N ARG A 1167 -21.15 -23.50 13.03
CA ARG A 1167 -21.12 -23.05 11.63
C ARG A 1167 -20.02 -23.77 10.85
N LEU A 1168 -18.81 -23.81 11.41
CA LEU A 1168 -17.64 -24.45 10.81
C LEU A 1168 -17.84 -25.96 10.66
N GLU A 1169 -18.43 -26.63 11.65
CA GLU A 1169 -18.74 -28.07 11.59
C GLU A 1169 -19.76 -28.37 10.48
N ARG A 1170 -20.82 -27.56 10.33
CA ARG A 1170 -21.79 -27.75 9.26
C ARG A 1170 -21.16 -27.56 7.89
N GLU A 1171 -20.39 -26.49 7.67
CA GLU A 1171 -19.80 -26.24 6.36
C GLU A 1171 -18.76 -27.30 5.97
N ILE A 1172 -17.93 -27.78 6.91
CA ILE A 1172 -17.00 -28.88 6.60
C ILE A 1172 -17.75 -30.18 6.31
N LYS A 1173 -18.85 -30.49 7.01
CA LYS A 1173 -19.74 -31.63 6.67
C LYS A 1173 -20.39 -31.48 5.28
N GLN A 1174 -20.81 -30.28 4.91
CA GLN A 1174 -21.39 -29.99 3.60
C GLN A 1174 -20.35 -30.14 2.49
N LEU A 1175 -19.16 -29.53 2.64
CA LEU A 1175 -18.03 -29.69 1.70
C LEU A 1175 -17.61 -31.15 1.56
N TYR A 1176 -17.63 -31.94 2.63
CA TYR A 1176 -17.36 -33.37 2.60
C TYR A 1176 -18.45 -34.16 1.87
N LEU A 1177 -19.72 -33.86 2.12
CA LEU A 1177 -20.85 -34.46 1.39
C LEU A 1177 -20.78 -34.19 -0.11
N GLU A 1178 -20.58 -32.92 -0.50
CA GLU A 1178 -20.53 -32.49 -1.90
C GLU A 1178 -19.29 -33.02 -2.64
N ARG A 1179 -18.09 -32.81 -2.07
CA ARG A 1179 -16.81 -33.00 -2.78
C ARG A 1179 -16.21 -34.40 -2.59
N VAL A 1180 -16.42 -35.05 -1.45
CA VAL A 1180 -15.87 -36.39 -1.16
C VAL A 1180 -16.92 -37.48 -1.39
N LEU A 1181 -18.12 -37.32 -0.82
CA LEU A 1181 -19.20 -38.32 -0.92
C LEU A 1181 -20.07 -38.16 -2.18
N LYS A 1182 -19.92 -37.07 -2.95
CA LYS A 1182 -20.67 -36.78 -4.18
C LYS A 1182 -22.19 -36.82 -3.95
N ASN A 1183 -22.64 -36.22 -2.85
CA ASN A 1183 -24.02 -36.16 -2.36
C ASN A 1183 -24.62 -37.50 -1.88
N ASP A 1184 -23.79 -38.50 -1.55
CA ASP A 1184 -24.21 -39.71 -0.83
C ASP A 1184 -24.46 -39.40 0.67
N ILE A 1185 -25.73 -39.19 1.02
CA ILE A 1185 -26.17 -38.80 2.37
C ILE A 1185 -25.99 -39.95 3.37
N ASP A 1186 -26.25 -41.20 2.97
CA ASP A 1186 -26.18 -42.36 3.86
C ASP A 1186 -24.77 -42.57 4.43
N LYS A 1187 -23.73 -42.32 3.62
CA LYS A 1187 -22.33 -42.40 4.06
C LYS A 1187 -21.92 -41.25 4.99
N LEU A 1188 -22.59 -40.10 4.97
CA LEU A 1188 -22.28 -38.97 5.86
C LEU A 1188 -22.46 -39.34 7.35
N SER A 1189 -23.37 -40.27 7.66
CA SER A 1189 -23.56 -40.82 9.01
C SER A 1189 -22.30 -41.48 9.61
N LYS A 1190 -21.34 -41.88 8.76
CA LYS A 1190 -20.07 -42.53 9.17
C LYS A 1190 -18.92 -41.53 9.28
N PHE A 1191 -19.07 -40.31 8.78
CA PHE A 1191 -18.03 -39.28 8.82
C PHE A 1191 -17.96 -38.67 10.23
N LYS A 1192 -16.94 -39.07 10.99
CA LYS A 1192 -16.63 -38.49 12.29
C LYS A 1192 -15.76 -37.25 12.09
N ILE A 1193 -16.35 -36.09 12.40
CA ILE A 1193 -15.67 -34.82 12.58
C ILE A 1193 -15.95 -34.32 13.99
N ARG A 1194 -14.96 -33.69 14.62
CA ARG A 1194 -15.12 -32.98 15.89
C ARG A 1194 -14.34 -31.68 15.82
N ILE A 1195 -15.04 -30.59 16.12
CA ILE A 1195 -14.43 -29.29 16.37
C ILE A 1195 -14.36 -29.11 17.87
N GLU A 1196 -13.18 -28.78 18.36
CA GLU A 1196 -12.89 -28.60 19.78
C GLU A 1196 -12.70 -27.11 20.03
N ASP A 1197 -13.56 -26.54 20.88
CA ASP A 1197 -13.57 -25.11 21.19
C ASP A 1197 -13.29 -24.85 22.69
N PRO A 1198 -12.09 -25.18 23.22
CA PRO A 1198 -11.80 -25.09 24.65
C PRO A 1198 -12.26 -23.75 25.28
N PRO A 1199 -12.86 -23.72 26.49
CA PRO A 1199 -13.33 -22.47 27.10
C PRO A 1199 -12.25 -21.41 27.33
N ARG A 1200 -10.96 -21.82 27.33
CA ARG A 1200 -9.78 -20.95 27.39
C ARG A 1200 -9.00 -20.90 26.06
N ARG A 1201 -9.62 -21.17 24.91
CA ARG A 1201 -8.95 -21.21 23.59
C ARG A 1201 -8.18 -19.94 23.22
N LYS A 1202 -8.63 -18.78 23.70
CA LYS A 1202 -7.88 -17.52 23.59
C LYS A 1202 -6.52 -17.52 24.30
N ASP A 1203 -6.26 -18.44 25.24
CA ASP A 1203 -5.05 -18.53 26.07
C ASP A 1203 -4.30 -19.88 25.88
N MET A 1204 -4.74 -20.75 24.96
CA MET A 1204 -4.19 -22.12 24.78
C MET A 1204 -2.72 -22.15 24.36
N VAL A 1205 -2.27 -21.17 23.56
CA VAL A 1205 -0.86 -21.03 23.18
C VAL A 1205 0.04 -20.97 24.41
N PHE A 1206 -0.27 -20.07 25.35
CA PHE A 1206 0.46 -19.93 26.62
C PHE A 1206 0.35 -21.20 27.49
N ILE A 1207 -0.85 -21.76 27.63
CA ILE A 1207 -1.02 -22.98 28.45
C ILE A 1207 -0.15 -24.13 27.90
N GLY A 1208 0.03 -24.22 26.59
CA GLY A 1208 0.92 -25.18 25.95
C GLY A 1208 2.40 -24.88 26.12
N GLY A 1209 2.79 -23.60 26.02
CA GLY A 1209 4.17 -23.16 26.22
C GLY A 1209 4.64 -23.33 27.66
N ALA A 1210 3.83 -22.95 28.64
CA ALA A 1210 4.12 -23.11 30.06
C ALA A 1210 4.26 -24.60 30.47
N VAL A 1211 3.46 -25.49 29.88
CA VAL A 1211 3.60 -26.95 30.05
C VAL A 1211 4.88 -27.48 29.37
N LEU A 1212 5.15 -27.06 28.13
CA LEU A 1212 6.36 -27.50 27.40
C LEU A 1212 7.65 -27.02 28.09
N ALA A 1213 7.67 -25.78 28.59
CA ALA A 1213 8.79 -25.21 29.33
C ALA A 1213 9.07 -26.01 30.62
N GLU A 1214 8.05 -26.32 31.42
CA GLU A 1214 8.19 -27.10 32.65
C GLU A 1214 8.71 -28.53 32.39
N VAL A 1215 8.23 -29.17 31.32
CA VAL A 1215 8.65 -30.52 30.90
C VAL A 1215 10.09 -30.56 30.34
N MET A 1216 10.61 -29.42 29.86
CA MET A 1216 11.91 -29.34 29.19
C MET A 1216 12.97 -28.54 29.97
N LYS A 1217 12.66 -27.95 31.12
CA LYS A 1217 13.56 -27.05 31.86
C LYS A 1217 14.93 -27.68 32.18
N ASP A 1218 14.92 -28.94 32.62
CA ASP A 1218 16.09 -29.74 33.01
C ASP A 1218 16.86 -30.34 31.80
N ARG A 1219 16.42 -30.06 30.56
CA ARG A 1219 16.97 -30.63 29.32
C ARG A 1219 17.78 -29.60 28.53
N ASP A 1220 19.05 -29.41 28.88
CA ASP A 1220 19.92 -28.46 28.17
C ASP A 1220 20.17 -28.79 26.68
N THR A 1221 19.83 -30.00 26.24
CA THR A 1221 19.81 -30.38 24.82
C THR A 1221 18.59 -29.82 24.05
N PHE A 1222 17.54 -29.37 24.73
CA PHE A 1222 16.36 -28.73 24.14
C PHE A 1222 16.58 -27.23 23.90
N TRP A 1223 17.09 -26.52 24.90
CA TRP A 1223 17.37 -25.08 24.84
C TRP A 1223 18.57 -24.78 23.94
N MET A 1224 18.54 -23.68 23.18
CA MET A 1224 19.76 -23.08 22.64
C MET A 1224 20.44 -22.32 23.79
N SER A 1225 21.71 -22.57 24.10
CA SER A 1225 22.40 -21.84 25.18
C SER A 1225 23.09 -20.57 24.67
N ASN A 1226 23.36 -19.61 25.56
CA ASN A 1226 24.16 -18.43 25.21
C ASN A 1226 25.58 -18.85 24.78
N GLU A 1227 26.17 -19.86 25.42
CA GLU A 1227 27.48 -20.41 25.02
C GLU A 1227 27.47 -20.96 23.58
N GLU A 1228 26.44 -21.72 23.19
CA GLU A 1228 26.26 -22.17 21.80
C GLU A 1228 26.08 -20.99 20.83
N TYR A 1229 25.43 -19.90 21.26
CA TYR A 1229 25.32 -18.68 20.48
C TYR A 1229 26.67 -17.96 20.32
N GLN A 1230 27.48 -17.84 21.37
CA GLN A 1230 28.82 -17.24 21.25
C GLN A 1230 29.75 -18.04 20.32
N GLU A 1231 29.61 -19.37 20.25
CA GLU A 1231 30.37 -20.21 19.33
C GLU A 1231 29.91 -20.12 17.86
N LYS A 1232 28.59 -20.11 17.62
CA LYS A 1232 27.98 -20.38 16.30
C LYS A 1232 27.19 -19.19 15.74
N GLY A 1233 27.03 -18.13 16.53
CA GLY A 1233 26.10 -17.03 16.31
C GLY A 1233 24.68 -17.52 16.02
N VAL A 1234 24.02 -16.81 15.11
CA VAL A 1234 22.73 -17.16 14.47
C VAL A 1234 22.69 -18.62 13.95
N GLY A 1235 23.84 -19.25 13.67
CA GLY A 1235 23.94 -20.66 13.30
C GLY A 1235 23.38 -21.65 14.33
N VAL A 1236 23.21 -21.25 15.59
CA VAL A 1236 22.56 -22.06 16.64
C VAL A 1236 21.12 -22.46 16.30
N LEU A 1237 20.41 -21.66 15.47
CA LEU A 1237 19.05 -21.98 15.00
C LEU A 1237 18.94 -23.33 14.27
N LYS A 1238 20.05 -23.90 13.79
CA LYS A 1238 20.08 -25.27 13.24
C LYS A 1238 19.70 -26.34 14.28
N LYS A 1239 19.78 -26.05 15.58
CA LYS A 1239 19.30 -26.91 16.68
C LYS A 1239 17.79 -27.11 16.64
N LEU A 1240 17.03 -26.15 16.11
CA LEU A 1240 15.60 -26.26 15.81
C LEU A 1240 15.31 -27.01 14.48
N GLY A 1241 16.34 -27.29 13.67
CA GLY A 1241 16.22 -27.61 12.25
C GLY A 1241 16.80 -28.96 11.82
N SER A 1242 16.88 -29.95 12.72
CA SER A 1242 17.40 -31.30 12.43
C SER A 1242 16.35 -32.42 12.47
N ARG A 1243 15.05 -32.07 12.61
CA ARG A 1243 13.90 -32.99 12.57
C ARG A 1243 12.79 -32.57 11.60
N ALA A 1244 13.08 -31.66 10.67
CA ALA A 1244 12.12 -31.10 9.73
C ALA A 1244 12.78 -30.81 8.36
N SER A 1245 13.30 -31.89 7.75
CA SER A 1245 13.88 -31.92 6.40
C SER A 1245 13.02 -32.77 5.47
#